data_AF-A0A2E0UTN2-F1
#
_entry.id   AF-A0A2E0UTN2-F1
#
_cell.length_a   1.000
_cell.length_b   1.000
_cell.length_c   1.000
_cell.angle_alpha   90.00
_cell.angle_beta   90.00
_cell.angle_gamma   90.00
#
_symmetry.space_group_name_H-M   'P 1'
#
loop_
_entity.id
_entity.type
_entity.pdbx_description
1 polymer ?
#
loop_
_entity_poly.entity_id
_entity_poly.type
_entity_poly.pdbx_seq_one_letter_code
_entity_poly.pdbx_strand_id
1 'polypeptide(L)'
;MENKTRAIIKFSGLIVIPCILFLVLIKTPLPEKVFLFFSKDILNITFLLPIIGVLYLCFKRQGYIGNLYAITAVISLYGFGLVWTWTSGYTNTAQLAGFFPTSDASGYLTQAYSLLTTSAITGDAAFRPLFHILSSILLSITNFNLISFLSIYTFINALGSFLAANELRKTHGPLAASLFVIMGFFFAKFRLNNFMTEQLGFLLGNLAFAFIWNGIFNKNVKNILLGFFSLSLGLVIRPAAMLILPMLVLWLGLVFKGERKFSFRYALYALGVVILPFILNTLFSNFYNKSNQPLFSNYGYTFYGLATGNSGWTNFKNDYPDKLPSEAYEMAFQKIQSNPEMLLIGIFRGYKEYINPNVINAYSFLHFRKPNNYYPVFGLALLNLVYLLKKRKAWYSTFILFSLAGILLSVPLAPTRDVGYRSYTVTNPILQTLLIVSIPWFKNKFLVILSLFKKEKFETNMPEYFSTTYSYSNVDNSIYIFSPMFFGKILLLLLICFTFVFPFFLYPKEKISYDPSKLNCNSDQVPIGFWTNFNSWIHIVPENSIPNGIKIPYITKEKLLTLIENYGYHNSNGYDSIVDNINLGNSFGWIPYNYFDPNNSYKTSRNIILVNTNALPSKSGFIQFCGTRIEYVQEKPISRTIITASNLVHTNTGTVEILSPQLSNIIYITLSLFLALILIESFLNSIKILRT
;
A
#
# COMPACT_ATOMS: atom_id res chain seq x y z
N MET A 1 -26.38 -13.96 32.00
CA MET A 1 -25.47 -12.95 31.39
C MET A 1 -24.23 -13.57 30.74
N GLU A 2 -23.63 -14.58 31.38
CA GLU A 2 -22.35 -15.21 31.05
C GLU A 2 -21.97 -15.37 29.56
N ASN A 3 -22.90 -15.80 28.69
CA ASN A 3 -22.62 -15.95 27.25
C ASN A 3 -22.18 -14.66 26.55
N LYS A 4 -22.62 -13.48 27.01
CA LYS A 4 -22.11 -12.18 26.51
C LYS A 4 -20.67 -11.97 26.97
N THR A 5 -20.38 -12.21 28.26
CA THR A 5 -19.03 -12.05 28.85
C THR A 5 -18.01 -13.00 28.21
N ARG A 6 -18.35 -14.29 28.08
CA ARG A 6 -17.53 -15.31 27.37
C ARG A 6 -17.26 -14.93 25.91
N ALA A 7 -18.18 -14.23 25.25
CA ALA A 7 -18.00 -13.76 23.87
C ALA A 7 -17.11 -12.50 23.79
N ILE A 8 -17.26 -11.55 24.72
CA ILE A 8 -16.40 -10.36 24.82
C ILE A 8 -14.95 -10.75 25.12
N ILE A 9 -14.72 -11.64 26.09
CA ILE A 9 -13.36 -12.13 26.43
C ILE A 9 -12.68 -12.76 25.21
N LYS A 10 -13.41 -13.59 24.45
CA LYS A 10 -12.92 -14.16 23.18
C LYS A 10 -12.64 -13.06 22.14
N PHE A 11 -13.56 -12.12 21.93
CA PHE A 11 -13.37 -11.03 20.98
C PHE A 11 -12.12 -10.19 21.30
N SER A 12 -11.93 -9.81 22.57
CA SER A 12 -10.72 -9.11 23.02
C SER A 12 -9.46 -9.95 22.83
N GLY A 13 -9.48 -11.24 23.19
CA GLY A 13 -8.34 -12.14 22.99
C GLY A 13 -7.90 -12.30 21.52
N LEU A 14 -8.85 -12.25 20.58
CA LEU A 14 -8.58 -12.26 19.13
C LEU A 14 -7.91 -11.00 18.60
N ILE A 15 -7.87 -9.89 19.37
CA ILE A 15 -7.28 -8.62 18.95
C ILE A 15 -6.04 -8.33 19.79
N VAL A 16 -6.15 -8.40 21.12
CA VAL A 16 -5.10 -8.05 22.08
C VAL A 16 -3.87 -8.95 21.94
N ILE A 17 -4.04 -10.27 21.77
CA ILE A 17 -2.91 -11.19 21.66
C ILE A 17 -2.11 -10.93 20.36
N PRO A 18 -2.73 -10.83 19.16
CA PRO A 18 -2.02 -10.42 17.95
C PRO A 18 -1.44 -9.00 18.02
N CYS A 19 -2.11 -8.04 18.66
CA CYS A 19 -1.55 -6.69 18.89
C CYS A 19 -0.25 -6.75 19.70
N ILE A 20 -0.25 -7.46 20.83
CA ILE A 20 0.94 -7.58 21.68
C ILE A 20 2.08 -8.29 20.91
N LEU A 21 1.77 -9.39 20.23
CA LEU A 21 2.77 -10.11 19.43
C LEU A 21 3.33 -9.26 18.27
N PHE A 22 2.50 -8.44 17.63
CA PHE A 22 2.95 -7.47 16.63
C PHE A 22 3.86 -6.39 17.24
N LEU A 23 3.47 -5.81 18.38
CA LEU A 23 4.24 -4.77 19.08
C LEU A 23 5.58 -5.28 19.64
N VAL A 24 5.68 -6.56 20.01
CA VAL A 24 6.95 -7.23 20.32
C VAL A 24 7.77 -7.44 19.05
N LEU A 25 7.16 -8.02 18.00
CA LEU A 25 7.83 -8.37 16.76
C LEU A 25 8.43 -7.14 16.04
N ILE A 26 7.75 -5.99 16.06
CA ILE A 26 8.29 -4.74 15.48
C ILE A 26 9.41 -4.09 16.31
N LYS A 27 9.68 -4.58 17.53
CA LYS A 27 10.77 -4.12 18.39
C LYS A 27 11.94 -5.11 18.44
N THR A 28 11.73 -6.38 18.10
CA THR A 28 12.80 -7.38 18.05
C THR A 28 13.62 -7.25 16.75
N PRO A 29 14.96 -7.11 16.81
CA PRO A 29 15.79 -7.22 15.62
C PRO A 29 15.72 -8.66 15.07
N LEU A 30 15.55 -8.82 13.77
CA LEU A 30 15.53 -10.14 13.13
C LEU A 30 16.96 -10.58 12.75
N PRO A 31 17.27 -11.89 12.75
CA PRO A 31 18.53 -12.40 12.20
C PRO A 31 18.64 -12.12 10.70
N GLU A 32 19.86 -11.83 10.22
CA GLU A 32 20.12 -11.45 8.82
C GLU A 32 19.57 -12.45 7.78
N LYS A 33 19.63 -13.75 8.09
CA LYS A 33 19.08 -14.83 7.26
C LYS A 33 17.57 -14.69 7.01
N VAL A 34 16.84 -14.00 7.89
CA VAL A 34 15.42 -13.66 7.70
C VAL A 34 15.26 -12.47 6.74
N PHE A 35 16.14 -11.46 6.79
CA PHE A 35 16.13 -10.38 5.80
C PHE A 35 16.37 -10.90 4.39
N LEU A 36 17.27 -11.87 4.20
CA LEU A 36 17.55 -12.50 2.91
C LEU A 36 16.34 -13.24 2.31
N PHE A 37 15.33 -13.61 3.11
CA PHE A 37 14.05 -14.13 2.59
C PHE A 37 13.15 -13.01 2.08
N PHE A 38 13.04 -11.90 2.82
CA PHE A 38 12.16 -10.79 2.43
C PHE A 38 12.74 -9.87 1.36
N SER A 39 14.07 -9.74 1.25
CA SER A 39 14.75 -8.86 0.28
C SER A 39 14.82 -9.43 -1.13
N LYS A 40 15.00 -10.74 -1.27
CA LYS A 40 15.21 -11.37 -2.59
C LYS A 40 13.92 -11.38 -3.43
N ASP A 41 14.11 -11.34 -4.75
CA ASP A 41 13.03 -11.55 -5.71
C ASP A 41 12.28 -12.84 -5.39
N ILE A 42 10.96 -12.75 -5.46
CA ILE A 42 10.07 -13.76 -4.90
C ILE A 42 10.05 -14.96 -5.85
N LEU A 43 10.81 -16.01 -5.51
CA LEU A 43 10.44 -17.44 -5.58
C LEU A 43 11.59 -18.41 -5.28
N ASN A 44 12.29 -18.22 -4.16
CA ASN A 44 12.93 -19.36 -3.52
C ASN A 44 11.84 -20.21 -2.84
N ILE A 45 11.20 -21.10 -3.63
CA ILE A 45 10.03 -21.93 -3.27
C ILE A 45 10.22 -22.64 -1.92
N THR A 46 11.47 -23.03 -1.63
CA THR A 46 11.97 -23.59 -0.36
C THR A 46 11.48 -22.86 0.90
N PHE A 47 11.34 -21.53 0.86
CA PHE A 47 10.82 -20.73 1.98
C PHE A 47 9.32 -20.40 1.87
N LEU A 48 8.78 -20.39 0.65
CA LEU A 48 7.35 -20.18 0.40
C LEU A 48 6.51 -21.30 1.00
N LEU A 49 6.94 -22.55 0.79
CA LEU A 49 6.20 -23.75 1.18
C LEU A 49 6.03 -23.89 2.71
N PRO A 50 7.06 -23.67 3.56
CA PRO A 50 6.89 -23.58 5.01
C PRO A 50 5.82 -22.57 5.44
N ILE A 51 5.79 -21.36 4.87
CA ILE A 51 4.84 -20.32 5.28
C ILE A 51 3.41 -20.67 4.83
N ILE A 52 3.24 -21.19 3.61
CA ILE A 52 1.96 -21.76 3.15
C ILE A 52 1.52 -22.90 4.06
N GLY A 53 2.44 -23.78 4.48
CA GLY A 53 2.16 -24.89 5.40
C GLY A 53 1.70 -24.42 6.78
N VAL A 54 2.39 -23.45 7.39
CA VAL A 54 2.01 -22.82 8.66
C VAL A 54 0.63 -22.17 8.55
N LEU A 55 0.41 -21.31 7.54
CA LEU A 55 -0.89 -20.68 7.31
C LEU A 55 -2.00 -21.73 7.09
N TYR A 56 -1.73 -22.79 6.33
CA TYR A 56 -2.68 -23.88 6.10
C TYR A 56 -3.03 -24.58 7.41
N LEU A 57 -2.06 -24.89 8.28
CA LEU A 57 -2.32 -25.51 9.58
C LEU A 57 -3.12 -24.60 10.51
N CYS A 58 -2.78 -23.31 10.57
CA CYS A 58 -3.51 -22.30 11.35
C CYS A 58 -4.98 -22.18 10.87
N PHE A 59 -5.20 -22.05 9.55
CA PHE A 59 -6.54 -21.98 8.97
C PHE A 59 -7.30 -23.33 9.02
N LYS A 60 -6.62 -24.48 8.99
CA LYS A 60 -7.25 -25.82 9.05
C LYS A 60 -7.95 -26.05 10.39
N ARG A 61 -7.45 -25.47 11.48
CA ARG A 61 -8.15 -25.48 12.77
C ARG A 61 -9.40 -24.58 12.71
N GLN A 62 -10.54 -25.10 13.17
CA GLN A 62 -11.80 -24.35 13.20
C GLN A 62 -12.03 -23.68 14.56
N GLY A 63 -13.12 -22.90 14.65
CA GLY A 63 -13.53 -22.21 15.87
C GLY A 63 -12.57 -21.10 16.34
N TYR A 64 -12.70 -20.75 17.61
CA TYR A 64 -11.99 -19.65 18.26
C TYR A 64 -10.46 -19.76 18.13
N ILE A 65 -9.89 -20.90 18.53
CA ILE A 65 -8.44 -21.13 18.60
C ILE A 65 -7.82 -21.13 17.20
N GLY A 66 -8.51 -21.69 16.19
CA GLY A 66 -8.05 -21.63 14.81
C GLY A 66 -8.05 -20.22 14.22
N ASN A 67 -9.09 -19.43 14.52
CA ASN A 67 -9.10 -18.00 14.16
C ASN A 67 -7.93 -17.25 14.83
N LEU A 68 -7.62 -17.55 16.10
CA LEU A 68 -6.52 -16.92 16.85
C LEU A 68 -5.14 -17.25 16.28
N TYR A 69 -4.86 -18.51 15.93
CA TYR A 69 -3.60 -18.84 15.28
C TYR A 69 -3.48 -18.23 13.88
N ALA A 70 -4.58 -18.22 13.10
CA ALA A 70 -4.56 -17.68 11.76
C ALA A 70 -4.39 -16.15 11.74
N ILE A 71 -5.09 -15.41 12.60
CA ILE A 71 -4.96 -13.94 12.67
C ILE A 71 -3.55 -13.53 13.14
N THR A 72 -2.99 -14.24 14.13
CA THR A 72 -1.59 -14.06 14.57
C THR A 72 -0.62 -14.35 13.43
N ALA A 73 -0.75 -15.48 12.73
CA ALA A 73 0.17 -15.83 11.64
C ALA A 73 0.15 -14.82 10.48
N VAL A 74 -1.02 -14.27 10.13
CA VAL A 74 -1.14 -13.21 9.11
C VAL A 74 -0.51 -11.91 9.60
N ILE A 75 -0.78 -11.49 10.84
CA ILE A 75 -0.24 -10.26 11.42
C ILE A 75 1.29 -10.34 11.60
N SER A 76 1.82 -11.48 12.03
CA SER A 76 3.27 -11.72 12.08
C SER A 76 3.92 -11.69 10.70
N LEU A 77 3.31 -12.29 9.67
CA LEU A 77 3.84 -12.25 8.29
C LEU A 77 3.99 -10.81 7.77
N TYR A 78 2.96 -9.98 7.96
CA TYR A 78 2.99 -8.58 7.56
C TYR A 78 3.95 -7.75 8.43
N GLY A 79 4.00 -8.01 9.75
CA GLY A 79 4.95 -7.38 10.66
C GLY A 79 6.41 -7.68 10.30
N PHE A 80 6.74 -8.94 9.96
CA PHE A 80 8.09 -9.29 9.48
C PHE A 80 8.45 -8.53 8.19
N GLY A 81 7.48 -8.31 7.30
CA GLY A 81 7.66 -7.48 6.09
C GLY A 81 7.99 -6.02 6.42
N LEU A 82 7.29 -5.42 7.40
CA LEU A 82 7.55 -4.05 7.86
C LEU A 82 8.93 -3.94 8.55
N VAL A 83 9.25 -4.85 9.47
CA VAL A 83 10.56 -4.87 10.16
C VAL A 83 11.68 -5.05 9.15
N TRP A 84 11.52 -5.93 8.16
CA TRP A 84 12.49 -6.05 7.07
C TRP A 84 12.70 -4.72 6.34
N THR A 85 11.65 -3.97 5.98
CA THR A 85 11.84 -2.67 5.31
C THR A 85 12.63 -1.67 6.15
N TRP A 86 12.38 -1.60 7.46
CA TRP A 86 13.11 -0.71 8.39
C TRP A 86 14.57 -1.11 8.57
N THR A 87 14.81 -2.39 8.82
CA THR A 87 16.14 -2.92 9.19
C THR A 87 17.09 -3.10 8.02
N SER A 88 16.57 -3.31 6.81
CA SER A 88 17.39 -3.44 5.58
C SER A 88 17.65 -2.12 4.87
N GLY A 89 17.12 -1.00 5.38
CA GLY A 89 17.24 0.32 4.73
C GLY A 89 16.54 0.40 3.37
N TYR A 90 15.51 -0.42 3.12
CA TYR A 90 14.95 -0.63 1.80
C TYR A 90 14.51 0.67 1.12
N THR A 91 15.11 0.97 -0.02
CA THR A 91 14.92 2.22 -0.76
C THR A 91 14.21 1.97 -2.09
N ASN A 92 13.22 2.80 -2.40
CA ASN A 92 12.44 2.78 -3.64
C ASN A 92 11.99 4.23 -3.99
N THR A 93 11.32 4.43 -5.13
CA THR A 93 10.94 5.77 -5.60
C THR A 93 10.03 6.56 -4.63
N ALA A 94 9.31 5.88 -3.74
CA ALA A 94 8.44 6.50 -2.75
C ALA A 94 8.95 6.38 -1.28
N GLN A 95 10.16 5.83 -1.07
CA GLN A 95 10.77 5.74 0.25
C GLN A 95 12.31 5.65 0.20
N LEU A 96 12.98 6.47 1.00
CA LEU A 96 14.42 6.43 1.28
C LEU A 96 14.70 5.72 2.62
N ALA A 97 15.78 4.94 2.64
CA ALA A 97 16.37 4.29 3.82
C ALA A 97 15.39 3.41 4.64
N GLY A 98 14.26 2.98 4.07
CA GLY A 98 13.27 2.21 4.79
C GLY A 98 12.47 3.00 5.85
N PHE A 99 12.36 4.34 5.76
CA PHE A 99 11.43 5.08 6.62
C PHE A 99 11.04 6.47 6.09
N PHE A 100 11.96 7.25 5.52
CA PHE A 100 11.64 8.56 4.96
C PHE A 100 10.79 8.41 3.68
N PRO A 101 9.60 9.03 3.56
CA PRO A 101 8.86 9.02 2.31
C PRO A 101 9.48 9.99 1.30
N THR A 102 9.35 9.67 0.01
CA THR A 102 9.87 10.48 -1.10
C THR A 102 8.86 10.55 -2.25
N SER A 103 9.07 11.44 -3.23
CA SER A 103 8.21 11.59 -4.42
C SER A 103 6.72 11.77 -4.03
N ASP A 104 5.80 11.01 -4.67
CA ASP A 104 4.36 10.94 -4.34
C ASP A 104 4.13 10.89 -2.81
N ALA A 105 4.90 10.09 -2.07
CA ALA A 105 4.66 9.81 -0.66
C ALA A 105 5.04 10.99 0.25
N SER A 106 6.10 11.74 -0.06
CA SER A 106 6.44 12.96 0.68
C SER A 106 5.42 14.06 0.42
N GLY A 107 4.95 14.19 -0.83
CA GLY A 107 3.84 15.08 -1.16
C GLY A 107 2.57 14.72 -0.39
N TYR A 108 2.18 13.44 -0.40
CA TYR A 108 1.01 12.97 0.33
C TYR A 108 1.09 13.16 1.84
N LEU A 109 2.27 12.94 2.45
CA LEU A 109 2.50 13.15 3.87
C LEU A 109 2.38 14.64 4.23
N THR A 110 3.09 15.52 3.50
CA THR A 110 3.04 16.98 3.70
C THR A 110 1.61 17.50 3.62
N GLN A 111 0.78 16.97 2.72
CA GLN A 111 -0.60 17.41 2.55
C GLN A 111 -1.55 16.86 3.63
N ALA A 112 -1.23 15.71 4.25
CA ALA A 112 -1.91 15.25 5.46
C ALA A 112 -1.52 16.07 6.70
N TYR A 113 -0.26 16.57 6.79
CA TYR A 113 0.13 17.57 7.79
C TYR A 113 -0.54 18.93 7.55
N SER A 114 -0.54 19.43 6.32
CA SER A 114 -1.13 20.73 5.93
C SER A 114 -2.62 20.82 6.27
N LEU A 115 -3.34 19.71 6.15
CA LEU A 115 -4.73 19.59 6.57
C LEU A 115 -4.94 19.75 8.09
N LEU A 116 -3.95 19.39 8.92
CA LEU A 116 -4.00 19.52 10.39
C LEU A 116 -3.55 20.90 10.89
N THR A 117 -2.74 21.62 10.10
CA THR A 117 -2.16 22.92 10.49
C THR A 117 -2.81 24.13 9.81
N THR A 118 -3.38 23.96 8.61
CA THR A 118 -3.94 25.06 7.79
C THR A 118 -5.34 24.78 7.22
N SER A 119 -5.91 23.61 7.54
CA SER A 119 -7.18 23.11 7.01
C SER A 119 -7.26 23.20 5.47
N ALA A 120 -6.18 22.82 4.79
CA ALA A 120 -6.04 22.96 3.34
C ALA A 120 -5.40 21.74 2.68
N ILE A 121 -5.81 21.50 1.44
CA ILE A 121 -5.20 20.58 0.49
C ILE A 121 -4.96 21.36 -0.82
N THR A 122 -3.76 21.21 -1.39
CA THR A 122 -3.30 21.86 -2.63
C THR A 122 -2.55 20.87 -3.54
N GLY A 123 -2.32 21.25 -4.80
CA GLY A 123 -1.56 20.44 -5.77
C GLY A 123 -2.17 19.05 -6.01
N ASP A 124 -1.35 18.08 -6.41
CA ASP A 124 -1.82 16.74 -6.83
C ASP A 124 -2.53 15.93 -5.71
N ALA A 125 -2.44 16.35 -4.44
CA ALA A 125 -3.22 15.79 -3.33
C ALA A 125 -4.71 16.18 -3.39
N ALA A 126 -5.02 17.32 -4.01
CA ALA A 126 -6.40 17.81 -4.19
C ALA A 126 -7.29 16.86 -5.00
N PHE A 127 -6.68 15.97 -5.79
CA PHE A 127 -7.41 15.01 -6.62
C PHE A 127 -8.07 13.89 -5.79
N ARG A 128 -7.65 13.68 -4.53
CA ARG A 128 -8.02 12.53 -3.66
C ARG A 128 -8.18 12.92 -2.17
N PRO A 129 -8.99 13.94 -1.82
CA PRO A 129 -9.02 14.52 -0.47
C PRO A 129 -9.33 13.52 0.64
N LEU A 130 -10.19 12.51 0.40
CA LEU A 130 -10.50 11.46 1.36
C LEU A 130 -9.26 10.68 1.86
N PHE A 131 -8.22 10.50 1.04
CA PHE A 131 -6.98 9.85 1.47
C PHE A 131 -6.22 10.70 2.49
N HIS A 132 -6.15 12.02 2.26
CA HIS A 132 -5.45 12.95 3.14
C HIS A 132 -6.21 13.14 4.45
N ILE A 133 -7.54 13.17 4.43
CA ILE A 133 -8.39 13.24 5.64
C ILE A 133 -8.22 11.98 6.50
N LEU A 134 -8.36 10.78 5.92
CA LEU A 134 -8.21 9.54 6.67
C LEU A 134 -6.77 9.34 7.21
N SER A 135 -5.77 9.83 6.49
CA SER A 135 -4.38 9.77 6.93
C SER A 135 -4.03 10.86 7.95
N SER A 136 -4.63 12.05 7.87
CA SER A 136 -4.41 13.13 8.85
C SER A 136 -4.99 12.78 10.21
N ILE A 137 -6.19 12.19 10.25
CA ILE A 137 -6.80 11.66 11.48
C ILE A 137 -5.85 10.64 12.14
N LEU A 138 -5.31 9.68 11.38
CA LEU A 138 -4.41 8.69 11.95
C LEU A 138 -3.06 9.29 12.38
N LEU A 139 -2.50 10.24 11.61
CA LEU A 139 -1.31 10.99 12.04
C LEU A 139 -1.54 11.70 13.37
N SER A 140 -2.68 12.38 13.53
CA SER A 140 -3.07 13.04 14.78
C SER A 140 -3.21 12.06 15.94
N ILE A 141 -3.81 10.87 15.73
CA ILE A 141 -3.90 9.81 16.75
C ILE A 141 -2.50 9.29 17.16
N THR A 142 -1.53 9.32 16.25
CA THR A 142 -0.14 8.90 16.51
C THR A 142 0.77 10.02 17.02
N ASN A 143 0.23 11.20 17.35
CA ASN A 143 1.02 12.41 17.66
C ASN A 143 2.12 12.66 16.61
N PHE A 144 1.75 12.55 15.34
CA PHE A 144 2.61 12.71 14.16
C PHE A 144 3.77 11.70 14.02
N ASN A 145 3.83 10.66 14.87
CA ASN A 145 4.86 9.63 14.77
C ASN A 145 4.64 8.70 13.57
N LEU A 146 5.40 8.93 12.50
CA LEU A 146 5.31 8.17 11.25
C LEU A 146 5.56 6.66 11.41
N ILE A 147 6.43 6.26 12.34
CA ILE A 147 6.71 4.83 12.62
C ILE A 147 5.46 4.18 13.23
N SER A 148 4.82 4.83 14.20
CA SER A 148 3.54 4.39 14.77
C SER A 148 2.42 4.36 13.72
N PHE A 149 2.35 5.36 12.84
CA PHE A 149 1.38 5.42 11.74
C PHE A 149 1.53 4.24 10.78
N LEU A 150 2.75 3.95 10.32
CA LEU A 150 3.04 2.83 9.40
C LEU A 150 2.87 1.46 10.08
N SER A 151 3.14 1.39 11.38
CA SER A 151 2.82 0.21 12.21
C SER A 151 1.32 -0.09 12.22
N ILE A 152 0.48 0.92 12.48
CA ILE A 152 -0.98 0.76 12.49
C ILE A 152 -1.49 0.44 11.09
N TYR A 153 -0.99 1.11 10.05
CA TYR A 153 -1.35 0.82 8.65
C TYR A 153 -1.01 -0.61 8.22
N THR A 154 0.15 -1.13 8.64
CA THR A 154 0.53 -2.54 8.41
C THR A 154 -0.40 -3.49 9.15
N PHE A 155 -0.68 -3.20 10.43
CA PHE A 155 -1.55 -4.04 11.26
C PHE A 155 -2.97 -4.14 10.70
N ILE A 156 -3.60 -3.01 10.34
CA ILE A 156 -4.95 -3.01 9.77
C ILE A 156 -5.01 -3.69 8.40
N ASN A 157 -3.96 -3.58 7.57
CA ASN A 157 -3.88 -4.28 6.29
C ASN A 157 -3.75 -5.80 6.44
N ALA A 158 -2.92 -6.26 7.37
CA ALA A 158 -2.82 -7.68 7.73
C ALA A 158 -4.18 -8.21 8.21
N LEU A 159 -4.86 -7.43 9.05
CA LEU A 159 -6.18 -7.74 9.59
C LEU A 159 -7.26 -7.79 8.51
N GLY A 160 -7.27 -6.85 7.57
CA GLY A 160 -8.12 -6.88 6.37
C GLY A 160 -7.89 -8.15 5.53
N SER A 161 -6.62 -8.49 5.27
CA SER A 161 -6.25 -9.70 4.53
C SER A 161 -6.70 -10.98 5.26
N PHE A 162 -6.56 -11.04 6.59
CA PHE A 162 -7.10 -12.15 7.39
C PHE A 162 -8.62 -12.28 7.27
N LEU A 163 -9.38 -11.19 7.34
CA LEU A 163 -10.85 -11.23 7.22
C LEU A 163 -11.28 -11.78 5.85
N ALA A 164 -10.69 -11.28 4.76
CA ALA A 164 -10.94 -11.74 3.41
C ALA A 164 -10.59 -13.24 3.23
N ALA A 165 -9.40 -13.64 3.68
CA ALA A 165 -8.96 -15.04 3.65
C ALA A 165 -9.86 -15.95 4.50
N ASN A 166 -10.38 -15.48 5.63
CA ASN A 166 -11.24 -16.28 6.51
C ASN A 166 -12.67 -16.49 5.95
N GLU A 167 -13.21 -15.55 5.17
CA GLU A 167 -14.47 -15.79 4.43
C GLU A 167 -14.24 -16.73 3.22
N LEU A 168 -13.09 -16.62 2.54
CA LEU A 168 -12.69 -17.59 1.51
C LEU A 168 -12.48 -18.99 2.11
N ARG A 169 -11.87 -19.09 3.29
CA ARG A 169 -11.64 -20.36 4.01
C ARG A 169 -12.90 -21.18 4.25
N LYS A 170 -13.99 -20.52 4.68
CA LYS A 170 -15.29 -21.16 4.97
C LYS A 170 -15.91 -21.83 3.74
N THR A 171 -15.48 -21.44 2.54
CA THR A 171 -16.14 -21.77 1.27
C THR A 171 -15.23 -22.57 0.33
N HIS A 172 -13.92 -22.34 0.37
CA HIS A 172 -12.91 -22.93 -0.51
C HIS A 172 -11.73 -23.58 0.25
N GLY A 173 -11.82 -23.66 1.58
CA GLY A 173 -10.87 -24.38 2.44
C GLY A 173 -9.60 -23.62 2.83
N PRO A 174 -8.77 -24.18 3.73
CA PRO A 174 -7.61 -23.51 4.30
C PRO A 174 -6.49 -23.25 3.29
N LEU A 175 -6.35 -24.08 2.24
CA LEU A 175 -5.33 -23.88 1.21
C LEU A 175 -5.59 -22.61 0.39
N ALA A 176 -6.84 -22.40 -0.06
CA ALA A 176 -7.23 -21.18 -0.77
C ALA A 176 -7.02 -19.93 0.10
N ALA A 177 -7.40 -19.98 1.38
CA ALA A 177 -7.15 -18.89 2.33
C ALA A 177 -5.66 -18.58 2.52
N SER A 178 -4.81 -19.61 2.60
CA SER A 178 -3.36 -19.46 2.77
C SER A 178 -2.71 -18.81 1.53
N LEU A 179 -3.11 -19.27 0.34
CA LEU A 179 -2.62 -18.73 -0.93
C LEU A 179 -3.08 -17.29 -1.15
N PHE A 180 -4.33 -16.96 -0.78
CA PHE A 180 -4.84 -15.58 -0.78
C PHE A 180 -3.99 -14.67 0.10
N VAL A 181 -3.71 -15.05 1.36
CA VAL A 181 -2.84 -14.28 2.27
C VAL A 181 -1.46 -14.05 1.66
N ILE A 182 -0.85 -15.06 1.06
CA ILE A 182 0.50 -14.98 0.47
C ILE A 182 0.52 -14.06 -0.76
N MET A 183 -0.48 -14.13 -1.63
CA MET A 183 -0.59 -13.22 -2.78
C MET A 183 -0.86 -11.77 -2.36
N GLY A 184 -1.72 -11.58 -1.36
CA GLY A 184 -1.94 -10.28 -0.73
C GLY A 184 -0.66 -9.72 -0.08
N PHE A 185 0.09 -10.56 0.63
CA PHE A 185 1.37 -10.17 1.23
C PHE A 185 2.39 -9.76 0.17
N PHE A 186 2.57 -10.50 -0.93
CA PHE A 186 3.50 -10.10 -1.99
C PHE A 186 3.12 -8.79 -2.69
N PHE A 187 1.82 -8.53 -2.85
CA PHE A 187 1.35 -7.22 -3.31
C PHE A 187 1.70 -6.10 -2.32
N ALA A 188 1.51 -6.35 -1.03
CA ALA A 188 1.67 -5.36 0.03
C ALA A 188 3.13 -5.11 0.45
N LYS A 189 4.02 -6.13 0.46
CA LYS A 189 5.31 -6.10 1.19
C LYS A 189 6.19 -4.90 0.86
N PHE A 190 6.30 -4.55 -0.42
CA PHE A 190 7.11 -3.43 -0.91
C PHE A 190 6.48 -2.04 -0.69
N ARG A 191 5.35 -1.98 0.03
CA ARG A 191 4.55 -0.76 0.25
C ARG A 191 4.05 -0.61 1.68
N LEU A 192 4.18 -1.62 2.55
CA LEU A 192 3.71 -1.60 3.95
C LEU A 192 4.20 -0.36 4.71
N ASN A 193 5.34 0.15 4.28
CA ASN A 193 6.11 1.21 4.87
C ASN A 193 6.06 2.53 4.08
N ASN A 194 5.30 2.60 2.97
CA ASN A 194 5.20 3.79 2.12
C ASN A 194 3.93 4.57 2.46
N PHE A 195 4.03 5.90 2.64
CA PHE A 195 2.88 6.79 2.83
C PHE A 195 2.12 6.99 1.50
N MET A 196 1.35 5.98 1.09
CA MET A 196 0.76 5.89 -0.25
C MET A 196 -0.68 5.39 -0.23
N THR A 197 -1.51 5.91 -1.15
CA THR A 197 -2.93 5.54 -1.33
C THR A 197 -3.15 4.03 -1.43
N GLU A 198 -2.14 3.29 -1.90
CA GLU A 198 -2.06 1.84 -2.00
C GLU A 198 -2.37 1.15 -0.66
N GLN A 199 -1.89 1.67 0.49
CA GLN A 199 -2.13 1.03 1.78
C GLN A 199 -3.61 1.09 2.19
N LEU A 200 -4.28 2.22 1.99
CA LEU A 200 -5.70 2.36 2.33
C LEU A 200 -6.60 1.66 1.30
N GLY A 201 -6.21 1.70 0.02
CA GLY A 201 -6.88 0.97 -1.05
C GLY A 201 -6.82 -0.56 -0.87
N PHE A 202 -5.71 -1.10 -0.35
CA PHE A 202 -5.56 -2.55 -0.12
C PHE A 202 -6.45 -3.01 1.04
N LEU A 203 -6.49 -2.25 2.14
CA LEU A 203 -7.40 -2.49 3.26
C LEU A 203 -8.85 -2.52 2.78
N LEU A 204 -9.29 -1.47 2.08
CA LEU A 204 -10.68 -1.31 1.64
C LEU A 204 -11.06 -2.35 0.59
N GLY A 205 -10.15 -2.74 -0.30
CA GLY A 205 -10.33 -3.86 -1.23
C GLY A 205 -10.52 -5.21 -0.52
N ASN A 206 -9.72 -5.51 0.50
CA ASN A 206 -9.88 -6.75 1.27
C ASN A 206 -11.19 -6.75 2.08
N LEU A 207 -11.55 -5.62 2.71
CA LEU A 207 -12.84 -5.48 3.41
C LEU A 207 -14.03 -5.63 2.46
N ALA A 208 -13.97 -4.99 1.29
CA ALA A 208 -14.97 -5.13 0.23
C ALA A 208 -15.15 -6.60 -0.17
N PHE A 209 -14.05 -7.31 -0.44
CA PHE A 209 -14.09 -8.73 -0.76
C PHE A 209 -14.71 -9.56 0.37
N ALA A 210 -14.25 -9.39 1.62
CA ALA A 210 -14.79 -10.11 2.77
C ALA A 210 -16.31 -9.93 2.93
N PHE A 211 -16.79 -8.70 2.79
CA PHE A 211 -18.20 -8.36 2.90
C PHE A 211 -19.05 -8.92 1.74
N ILE A 212 -18.61 -8.74 0.49
CA ILE A 212 -19.32 -9.27 -0.68
C ILE A 212 -19.33 -10.79 -0.66
N TRP A 213 -18.18 -11.43 -0.41
CA TRP A 213 -18.05 -12.89 -0.41
C TRP A 213 -18.92 -13.54 0.65
N ASN A 214 -18.91 -13.02 1.87
CA ASN A 214 -19.83 -13.49 2.90
C ASN A 214 -21.30 -13.23 2.53
N GLY A 215 -21.61 -12.03 2.02
CA GLY A 215 -22.96 -11.65 1.58
C GLY A 215 -23.51 -12.56 0.49
N ILE A 216 -22.66 -13.04 -0.41
CA ILE A 216 -22.99 -14.04 -1.43
C ILE A 216 -23.39 -15.38 -0.78
N PHE A 217 -22.53 -15.95 0.07
CA PHE A 217 -22.76 -17.29 0.61
C PHE A 217 -23.87 -17.34 1.68
N ASN A 218 -24.07 -16.26 2.44
CA ASN A 218 -25.17 -16.12 3.41
C ASN A 218 -26.41 -15.40 2.85
N LYS A 219 -26.45 -15.16 1.52
CA LYS A 219 -27.52 -14.44 0.79
C LYS A 219 -27.90 -13.06 1.38
N ASN A 220 -26.99 -12.43 2.12
CA ASN A 220 -27.24 -11.22 2.90
C ASN A 220 -26.90 -9.95 2.11
N VAL A 221 -27.92 -9.36 1.48
CA VAL A 221 -27.80 -8.11 0.69
C VAL A 221 -27.13 -6.98 1.47
N LYS A 222 -27.42 -6.82 2.78
CA LYS A 222 -26.80 -5.75 3.59
C LYS A 222 -25.29 -5.87 3.65
N ASN A 223 -24.77 -7.10 3.69
CA ASN A 223 -23.33 -7.35 3.63
C ASN A 223 -22.76 -7.04 2.23
N ILE A 224 -23.45 -7.40 1.15
CA ILE A 224 -22.99 -7.10 -0.22
C ILE A 224 -22.93 -5.59 -0.46
N LEU A 225 -23.98 -4.84 -0.07
CA LEU A 225 -24.02 -3.38 -0.16
C LEU A 225 -22.91 -2.72 0.67
N LEU A 226 -22.63 -3.23 1.87
CA LEU A 226 -21.53 -2.75 2.71
C LEU A 226 -20.17 -2.95 2.04
N GLY A 227 -19.99 -4.07 1.34
CA GLY A 227 -18.78 -4.32 0.55
C GLY A 227 -18.69 -3.49 -0.73
N PHE A 228 -19.81 -3.15 -1.37
CA PHE A 228 -19.85 -2.20 -2.49
C PHE A 228 -19.45 -0.79 -2.03
N PHE A 229 -19.91 -0.36 -0.85
CA PHE A 229 -19.47 0.89 -0.22
C PHE A 229 -17.97 0.88 0.05
N SER A 230 -17.41 -0.18 0.65
CA SER A 230 -15.95 -0.31 0.85
C SER A 230 -15.18 -0.31 -0.47
N LEU A 231 -15.70 -0.95 -1.53
CA LEU A 231 -15.06 -1.01 -2.84
C LEU A 231 -15.04 0.36 -3.51
N SER A 232 -16.16 1.08 -3.48
CA SER A 232 -16.27 2.44 -4.00
C SER A 232 -15.37 3.40 -3.22
N LEU A 233 -15.41 3.37 -1.88
CA LEU A 233 -14.53 4.18 -1.02
C LEU A 233 -13.04 3.90 -1.32
N GLY A 234 -12.66 2.62 -1.48
CA GLY A 234 -11.32 2.23 -1.88
C GLY A 234 -10.92 2.78 -3.25
N LEU A 235 -11.81 2.73 -4.24
CA LEU A 235 -11.56 3.26 -5.59
C LEU A 235 -11.56 4.79 -5.63
N VAL A 236 -12.31 5.47 -4.78
CA VAL A 236 -12.24 6.94 -4.64
C VAL A 236 -10.90 7.37 -4.02
N ILE A 237 -10.39 6.61 -3.05
CA ILE A 237 -9.08 6.83 -2.42
C ILE A 237 -7.91 6.45 -3.35
N ARG A 238 -8.06 5.37 -4.12
CA ARG A 238 -7.10 4.94 -5.14
C ARG A 238 -7.82 4.56 -6.45
N PRO A 239 -7.99 5.53 -7.35
CA PRO A 239 -8.77 5.31 -8.57
C PRO A 239 -7.96 4.52 -9.60
N ALA A 240 -8.58 3.44 -10.09
CA ALA A 240 -8.07 2.61 -11.18
C ALA A 240 -9.23 1.90 -11.91
N ALA A 241 -9.66 0.76 -11.39
CA ALA A 241 -10.61 -0.15 -12.03
C ALA A 241 -12.09 0.29 -11.89
N MET A 242 -12.39 1.56 -12.18
CA MET A 242 -13.68 2.20 -11.89
C MET A 242 -14.90 1.49 -12.50
N LEU A 243 -14.79 0.90 -13.69
CA LEU A 243 -15.90 0.22 -14.36
C LEU A 243 -16.31 -1.12 -13.69
N ILE A 244 -15.61 -1.55 -12.64
CA ILE A 244 -16.11 -2.61 -11.74
C ILE A 244 -17.41 -2.20 -11.03
N LEU A 245 -17.57 -0.92 -10.72
CA LEU A 245 -18.71 -0.41 -9.95
C LEU A 245 -20.05 -0.55 -10.70
N PRO A 246 -20.23 -0.04 -11.94
CA PRO A 246 -21.45 -0.26 -12.71
C PRO A 246 -21.69 -1.75 -13.02
N MET A 247 -20.64 -2.54 -13.27
CA MET A 247 -20.77 -3.99 -13.50
C MET A 247 -21.29 -4.73 -12.25
N LEU A 248 -20.89 -4.30 -11.05
CA LEU A 248 -21.41 -4.87 -9.80
C LEU A 248 -22.83 -4.40 -9.46
N VAL A 249 -23.21 -3.16 -9.82
CA VAL A 249 -24.60 -2.69 -9.76
C VAL A 249 -25.51 -3.55 -10.65
N LEU A 250 -25.11 -3.80 -11.90
CA LEU A 250 -25.81 -4.68 -12.84
C LEU A 250 -25.89 -6.12 -12.33
N TRP A 251 -24.77 -6.66 -11.84
CA TRP A 251 -24.71 -8.02 -11.26
C TRP A 251 -25.70 -8.19 -10.08
N LEU A 252 -25.79 -7.23 -9.16
CA LEU A 252 -26.71 -7.34 -8.02
C LEU A 252 -28.18 -7.35 -8.47
N GLY A 253 -28.54 -6.48 -9.42
CA GLY A 253 -29.88 -6.46 -10.02
C GLY A 253 -30.23 -7.73 -10.79
N LEU A 254 -29.24 -8.41 -11.39
CA LEU A 254 -29.40 -9.70 -12.09
C LEU A 254 -29.47 -10.90 -11.12
N VAL A 255 -28.75 -10.87 -10.00
CA VAL A 255 -28.75 -11.98 -9.02
C VAL A 255 -30.01 -11.98 -8.17
N PHE A 256 -30.44 -10.82 -7.68
CA PHE A 256 -31.62 -10.68 -6.81
C PHE A 256 -32.90 -10.34 -7.62
N LYS A 257 -33.01 -10.88 -8.84
CA LYS A 257 -34.10 -10.59 -9.78
C LYS A 257 -35.45 -11.25 -9.44
N GLY A 258 -35.44 -12.33 -8.64
CA GLY A 258 -36.62 -13.16 -8.39
C GLY A 258 -37.13 -13.81 -9.68
N GLU A 259 -38.44 -13.71 -9.92
CA GLU A 259 -39.09 -14.15 -11.17
C GLU A 259 -38.85 -13.18 -12.35
N ARG A 260 -38.53 -11.91 -12.06
CA ARG A 260 -38.28 -10.89 -13.10
C ARG A 260 -36.95 -11.14 -13.79
N LYS A 261 -36.75 -10.56 -14.99
CA LYS A 261 -35.44 -10.61 -15.68
C LYS A 261 -34.35 -9.82 -14.95
N PHE A 262 -34.72 -8.77 -14.22
CA PHE A 262 -33.84 -7.86 -13.47
C PHE A 262 -34.60 -7.22 -12.30
N SER A 263 -33.92 -6.89 -11.20
CA SER A 263 -34.50 -6.12 -10.08
C SER A 263 -33.84 -4.75 -9.94
N PHE A 264 -34.52 -3.74 -10.48
CA PHE A 264 -34.15 -2.33 -10.33
C PHE A 264 -34.03 -1.90 -8.86
N ARG A 265 -34.82 -2.50 -7.94
CA ARG A 265 -34.75 -2.20 -6.50
C ARG A 265 -33.34 -2.45 -5.94
N TYR A 266 -32.73 -3.59 -6.23
CA TYR A 266 -31.39 -3.92 -5.75
C TYR A 266 -30.30 -3.17 -6.52
N ALA A 267 -30.51 -2.90 -7.81
CA ALA A 267 -29.62 -2.04 -8.59
C ALA A 267 -29.57 -0.60 -8.04
N LEU A 268 -30.72 -0.01 -7.67
CA LEU A 268 -30.79 1.32 -7.06
C LEU A 268 -30.14 1.35 -5.66
N TYR A 269 -30.34 0.31 -4.84
CA TYR A 269 -29.64 0.19 -3.56
C TYR A 269 -28.11 0.08 -3.75
N ALA A 270 -27.65 -0.69 -4.73
CA ALA A 270 -26.23 -0.77 -5.09
C ALA A 270 -25.69 0.58 -5.58
N LEU A 271 -26.43 1.26 -6.47
CA LEU A 271 -26.06 2.56 -7.02
C LEU A 271 -25.92 3.62 -5.92
N GLY A 272 -26.86 3.67 -4.96
CA GLY A 272 -26.78 4.60 -3.83
C GLY A 272 -25.54 4.42 -2.96
N VAL A 273 -25.20 3.17 -2.57
CA VAL A 273 -24.00 2.92 -1.76
C VAL A 273 -22.70 3.05 -2.55
N VAL A 274 -22.75 2.89 -3.88
CA VAL A 274 -21.62 3.15 -4.79
C VAL A 274 -21.38 4.63 -4.98
N ILE A 275 -22.42 5.45 -5.14
CA ILE A 275 -22.30 6.91 -5.33
C ILE A 275 -21.88 7.63 -4.05
N LEU A 276 -22.28 7.15 -2.88
CA LEU A 276 -22.05 7.84 -1.59
C LEU A 276 -20.58 8.25 -1.35
N PRO A 277 -19.56 7.39 -1.52
CA PRO A 277 -18.15 7.82 -1.41
C PRO A 277 -17.72 8.93 -2.38
N PHE A 278 -18.29 9.00 -3.59
CA PHE A 278 -18.00 10.08 -4.54
C PHE A 278 -18.60 11.41 -4.07
N ILE A 279 -19.86 11.41 -3.60
CA ILE A 279 -20.49 12.60 -3.00
C ILE A 279 -19.62 13.14 -1.86
N LEU A 280 -19.13 12.25 -0.99
CA LEU A 280 -18.30 12.63 0.15
C LEU A 280 -16.95 13.20 -0.28
N ASN A 281 -16.30 12.61 -1.29
CA ASN A 281 -15.07 13.15 -1.85
C ASN A 281 -15.28 14.55 -2.46
N THR A 282 -16.43 14.79 -3.10
CA THR A 282 -16.81 16.11 -3.62
C THR A 282 -17.08 17.12 -2.50
N LEU A 283 -17.85 16.75 -1.46
CA LEU A 283 -18.07 17.61 -0.29
C LEU A 283 -16.75 17.97 0.40
N PHE A 284 -15.89 16.98 0.65
CA PHE A 284 -14.58 17.20 1.25
C PHE A 284 -13.60 17.96 0.34
N SER A 285 -13.71 17.83 -0.98
CA SER A 285 -13.02 18.74 -1.91
C SER A 285 -13.49 20.17 -1.67
N ASN A 286 -14.80 20.42 -1.68
CA ASN A 286 -15.36 21.77 -1.53
C ASN A 286 -15.01 22.42 -0.17
N PHE A 287 -14.77 21.64 0.89
CA PHE A 287 -14.32 22.16 2.19
C PHE A 287 -12.80 22.39 2.30
N TYR A 288 -11.96 21.57 1.66
CA TYR A 288 -10.51 21.56 1.93
C TYR A 288 -9.61 21.83 0.71
N ASN A 289 -10.09 21.65 -0.52
CA ASN A 289 -9.30 21.88 -1.74
C ASN A 289 -9.24 23.39 -2.07
N LYS A 290 -8.12 24.03 -1.72
CA LYS A 290 -7.89 25.47 -2.01
C LYS A 290 -7.24 25.72 -3.37
N SER A 291 -7.10 24.70 -4.22
CA SER A 291 -6.36 24.77 -5.50
C SER A 291 -7.24 24.81 -6.75
N ASN A 292 -8.57 24.80 -6.59
CA ASN A 292 -9.56 24.70 -7.68
C ASN A 292 -9.36 23.52 -8.65
N GLN A 293 -8.51 22.55 -8.30
CA GLN A 293 -8.21 21.40 -9.13
C GLN A 293 -9.40 20.41 -9.16
N PRO A 294 -9.83 19.94 -10.34
CA PRO A 294 -10.88 18.93 -10.44
C PRO A 294 -10.51 17.62 -9.74
N LEU A 295 -11.50 16.98 -9.12
CA LEU A 295 -11.35 15.63 -8.60
C LEU A 295 -10.94 14.67 -9.71
N PHE A 296 -10.04 13.74 -9.39
CA PHE A 296 -9.52 12.74 -10.32
C PHE A 296 -8.88 13.31 -11.61
N SER A 297 -8.45 14.58 -11.66
CA SER A 297 -7.81 15.17 -12.86
C SER A 297 -6.58 14.39 -13.35
N ASN A 298 -5.93 13.60 -12.49
CA ASN A 298 -4.90 12.64 -12.88
C ASN A 298 -5.36 11.61 -13.95
N TYR A 299 -6.67 11.40 -14.14
CA TYR A 299 -7.21 10.60 -15.24
C TYR A 299 -7.14 11.32 -16.58
N GLY A 300 -7.18 12.66 -16.61
CA GLY A 300 -6.96 13.43 -17.82
C GLY A 300 -5.60 13.14 -18.43
N TYR A 301 -4.55 13.04 -17.61
CA TYR A 301 -3.20 12.63 -18.03
C TYR A 301 -3.18 11.22 -18.64
N THR A 302 -3.75 10.21 -17.96
CA THR A 302 -3.84 8.83 -18.47
C THR A 302 -4.71 8.74 -19.73
N PHE A 303 -5.80 9.50 -19.81
CA PHE A 303 -6.69 9.54 -20.97
C PHE A 303 -6.03 10.23 -22.18
N TYR A 304 -5.22 11.27 -21.95
CA TYR A 304 -4.35 11.85 -22.96
C TYR A 304 -3.26 10.87 -23.42
N GLY A 305 -2.63 10.15 -22.48
CA GLY A 305 -1.68 9.08 -22.77
C GLY A 305 -2.31 7.96 -23.62
N LEU A 306 -3.57 7.61 -23.35
CA LEU A 306 -4.36 6.66 -24.13
C LEU A 306 -4.67 7.18 -25.53
N ALA A 307 -5.16 8.43 -25.65
CA ALA A 307 -5.46 9.10 -26.91
C ALA A 307 -4.23 9.22 -27.82
N THR A 308 -3.04 9.38 -27.24
CA THR A 308 -1.74 9.36 -27.94
C THR A 308 -1.14 7.95 -28.08
N GLY A 309 -1.97 6.91 -28.14
CA GLY A 309 -1.54 5.54 -28.44
C GLY A 309 -0.95 4.79 -27.24
N ASN A 310 -1.42 5.06 -26.02
CA ASN A 310 -0.86 4.52 -24.76
C ASN A 310 0.65 4.83 -24.65
N SER A 311 0.98 6.11 -24.84
CA SER A 311 2.32 6.70 -24.66
C SER A 311 2.72 6.70 -23.17
N GLY A 312 1.81 7.18 -22.33
CA GLY A 312 1.85 7.19 -20.87
C GLY A 312 1.38 8.54 -20.29
N TRP A 313 0.97 8.58 -19.02
CA TRP A 313 0.47 9.80 -18.37
C TRP A 313 1.45 10.98 -18.39
N THR A 314 2.76 10.71 -18.43
CA THR A 314 3.81 11.73 -18.53
C THR A 314 3.77 12.48 -19.86
N ASN A 315 3.24 11.88 -20.93
CA ASN A 315 3.24 12.49 -22.26
C ASN A 315 2.44 13.79 -22.32
N PHE A 316 1.41 13.95 -21.47
CA PHE A 316 0.70 15.23 -21.37
C PHE A 316 1.63 16.35 -20.88
N LYS A 317 2.43 16.10 -19.84
CA LYS A 317 3.36 17.10 -19.27
C LYS A 317 4.55 17.40 -20.19
N ASN A 318 4.85 16.50 -21.12
CA ASN A 318 5.87 16.71 -22.15
C ASN A 318 5.32 17.54 -23.33
N ASP A 319 4.13 17.19 -23.82
CA ASP A 319 3.50 17.86 -24.97
C ASP A 319 2.95 19.24 -24.61
N TYR A 320 2.54 19.44 -23.35
CA TYR A 320 1.90 20.66 -22.85
C TYR A 320 2.40 21.05 -21.44
N PRO A 321 3.66 21.52 -21.30
CA PRO A 321 4.24 21.83 -19.99
C PRO A 321 3.49 22.96 -19.24
N ASP A 322 2.91 23.92 -19.96
CA ASP A 322 2.22 25.08 -19.39
C ASP A 322 0.72 24.86 -19.12
N LYS A 323 0.18 23.67 -19.45
CA LYS A 323 -1.27 23.38 -19.36
C LYS A 323 -1.67 22.77 -18.01
N LEU A 324 -2.84 23.16 -17.52
CA LEU A 324 -3.35 22.72 -16.23
C LEU A 324 -3.90 21.28 -16.27
N PRO A 325 -3.92 20.56 -15.13
CA PRO A 325 -4.46 19.20 -15.05
C PRO A 325 -5.92 19.08 -15.51
N SER A 326 -6.67 20.18 -15.41
CA SER A 326 -8.06 20.31 -15.89
C SER A 326 -8.21 20.27 -17.41
N GLU A 327 -7.22 20.77 -18.16
CA GLU A 327 -7.28 20.89 -19.62
C GLU A 327 -6.91 19.57 -20.34
N ALA A 328 -6.36 18.60 -19.62
CA ALA A 328 -5.88 17.34 -20.18
C ALA A 328 -6.97 16.50 -20.88
N TYR A 329 -8.23 16.60 -20.44
CA TYR A 329 -9.36 15.99 -21.16
C TYR A 329 -9.64 16.65 -22.50
N GLU A 330 -9.56 17.98 -22.59
CA GLU A 330 -9.79 18.71 -23.84
C GLU A 330 -8.71 18.35 -24.87
N MET A 331 -7.44 18.42 -24.46
CA MET A 331 -6.31 18.03 -25.32
C MET A 331 -6.42 16.55 -25.76
N ALA A 332 -6.94 15.67 -24.89
CA ALA A 332 -7.18 14.26 -25.24
C ALA A 332 -8.29 14.13 -26.31
N PHE A 333 -9.40 14.87 -26.18
CA PHE A 333 -10.44 14.88 -27.21
C PHE A 333 -9.95 15.46 -28.54
N GLN A 334 -9.12 16.52 -28.52
CA GLN A 334 -8.48 17.06 -29.74
C GLN A 334 -7.56 16.03 -30.42
N LYS A 335 -6.81 15.23 -29.65
CA LYS A 335 -6.02 14.11 -30.21
C LYS A 335 -6.91 12.99 -30.77
N ILE A 336 -8.01 12.63 -30.10
CA ILE A 336 -8.97 11.62 -30.59
C ILE A 336 -9.66 12.09 -31.88
N GLN A 337 -9.99 13.38 -32.00
CA GLN A 337 -10.61 13.96 -33.20
C GLN A 337 -9.65 14.01 -34.40
N SER A 338 -8.36 14.26 -34.16
CA SER A 338 -7.35 14.34 -35.23
C SER A 338 -6.75 12.99 -35.62
N ASN A 339 -6.68 12.02 -34.71
CA ASN A 339 -6.02 10.73 -34.87
C ASN A 339 -6.82 9.60 -34.15
N PRO A 340 -8.06 9.28 -34.58
CA PRO A 340 -8.96 8.36 -33.85
C PRO A 340 -8.43 6.92 -33.77
N GLU A 341 -7.61 6.48 -34.72
CA GLU A 341 -6.93 5.19 -34.69
C GLU A 341 -5.91 5.07 -33.55
N MET A 342 -5.30 6.18 -33.10
CA MET A 342 -4.39 6.19 -31.96
C MET A 342 -5.10 5.83 -30.64
N LEU A 343 -6.38 6.18 -30.47
CA LEU A 343 -7.20 5.71 -29.34
C LEU A 343 -7.35 4.19 -29.36
N LEU A 344 -7.64 3.59 -30.52
CA LEU A 344 -7.77 2.14 -30.67
C LEU A 344 -6.43 1.42 -30.43
N ILE A 345 -5.34 1.95 -31.02
CA ILE A 345 -3.97 1.47 -30.78
C ILE A 345 -3.63 1.54 -29.29
N GLY A 346 -4.01 2.61 -28.60
CA GLY A 346 -3.84 2.77 -27.15
C GLY A 346 -4.60 1.71 -26.35
N ILE A 347 -5.88 1.48 -26.67
CA ILE A 347 -6.72 0.44 -26.05
C ILE A 347 -6.08 -0.96 -26.22
N PHE A 348 -5.66 -1.32 -27.44
CA PHE A 348 -5.01 -2.61 -27.69
C PHE A 348 -3.64 -2.73 -27.01
N ARG A 349 -2.85 -1.66 -26.94
CA ARG A 349 -1.56 -1.64 -26.21
C ARG A 349 -1.78 -1.83 -24.71
N GLY A 350 -2.74 -1.14 -24.10
CA GLY A 350 -3.08 -1.29 -22.68
C GLY A 350 -3.51 -2.73 -22.32
N TYR A 351 -4.35 -3.36 -23.15
CA TYR A 351 -4.69 -4.78 -22.98
C TYR A 351 -3.47 -5.71 -23.17
N LYS A 352 -2.63 -5.45 -24.19
CA LYS A 352 -1.40 -6.23 -24.43
C LYS A 352 -0.45 -6.15 -23.24
N GLU A 353 -0.24 -4.97 -22.66
CA GLU A 353 0.61 -4.78 -21.48
C GLU A 353 0.02 -5.45 -20.23
N TYR A 354 -1.31 -5.39 -20.04
CA TYR A 354 -2.00 -6.03 -18.91
C TYR A 354 -1.82 -7.55 -18.87
N ILE A 355 -1.70 -8.22 -20.03
CA ILE A 355 -1.59 -9.69 -20.14
C ILE A 355 -0.18 -10.21 -20.50
N ASN A 356 0.77 -9.35 -20.87
CA ASN A 356 2.07 -9.79 -21.38
C ASN A 356 3.08 -10.09 -20.25
N PRO A 357 3.57 -11.35 -20.10
CA PRO A 357 4.58 -11.74 -19.11
C PRO A 357 5.88 -10.92 -19.11
N ASN A 358 6.23 -10.31 -20.24
CA ASN A 358 7.51 -9.63 -20.46
C ASN A 358 7.51 -8.14 -20.06
N VAL A 359 6.38 -7.62 -19.56
CA VAL A 359 6.25 -6.25 -19.04
C VAL A 359 5.50 -6.26 -17.71
N ILE A 360 5.35 -5.09 -17.10
CA ILE A 360 4.54 -4.95 -15.88
C ILE A 360 3.07 -5.21 -16.25
N ASN A 361 2.54 -6.32 -15.74
CA ASN A 361 1.26 -6.92 -16.10
C ASN A 361 0.39 -7.11 -14.84
N ALA A 362 -0.84 -7.62 -15.02
CA ALA A 362 -1.83 -7.81 -13.96
C ALA A 362 -1.30 -8.59 -12.73
N TYR A 363 -0.37 -9.52 -12.93
CA TYR A 363 0.17 -10.41 -11.90
C TYR A 363 1.60 -10.06 -11.46
N SER A 364 2.20 -8.98 -11.94
CA SER A 364 3.56 -8.57 -11.58
C SER A 364 3.78 -8.27 -10.09
N PHE A 365 2.72 -8.21 -9.29
CA PHE A 365 2.81 -8.21 -7.83
C PHE A 365 3.40 -9.50 -7.22
N LEU A 366 3.56 -10.56 -8.02
CA LEU A 366 4.23 -11.79 -7.62
C LEU A 366 5.77 -11.72 -7.79
N HIS A 367 6.31 -10.68 -8.43
CA HIS A 367 7.76 -10.39 -8.57
C HIS A 367 8.62 -11.58 -9.01
N PHE A 368 8.17 -12.29 -10.04
CA PHE A 368 8.99 -13.30 -10.69
C PHE A 368 10.15 -12.62 -11.45
N ARG A 369 11.40 -12.96 -11.10
CA ARG A 369 12.62 -12.44 -11.78
C ARG A 369 12.74 -12.82 -13.26
N LYS A 370 12.09 -13.91 -13.71
CA LYS A 370 12.03 -14.32 -15.12
C LYS A 370 10.60 -14.15 -15.67
N PRO A 371 10.40 -13.42 -16.78
CA PRO A 371 9.10 -13.30 -17.46
C PRO A 371 8.37 -14.63 -17.67
N ASN A 372 9.10 -15.67 -18.08
CA ASN A 372 8.52 -16.98 -18.41
C ASN A 372 7.74 -17.60 -17.24
N ASN A 373 8.02 -17.22 -16.00
CA ASN A 373 7.35 -17.76 -14.83
C ASN A 373 5.93 -17.17 -14.62
N TYR A 374 5.54 -16.10 -15.34
CA TYR A 374 4.14 -15.63 -15.35
C TYR A 374 3.23 -16.48 -16.26
N TYR A 375 3.74 -17.19 -17.28
CA TYR A 375 2.88 -18.01 -18.17
C TYR A 375 2.05 -19.06 -17.39
N PRO A 376 2.59 -19.80 -16.40
CA PRO A 376 1.78 -20.67 -15.54
C PRO A 376 0.68 -19.94 -14.75
N VAL A 377 0.90 -18.68 -14.36
CA VAL A 377 -0.10 -17.87 -13.63
C VAL A 377 -1.23 -17.45 -14.55
N PHE A 378 -0.94 -17.01 -15.78
CA PHE A 378 -1.96 -16.72 -16.78
C PHE A 378 -2.71 -17.98 -17.23
N GLY A 379 -2.02 -19.12 -17.38
CA GLY A 379 -2.64 -20.41 -17.64
C GLY A 379 -3.60 -20.83 -16.52
N LEU A 380 -3.19 -20.67 -15.25
CA LEU A 380 -4.04 -20.92 -14.09
C LEU A 380 -5.25 -19.96 -14.05
N ALA A 381 -5.06 -18.67 -14.34
CA ALA A 381 -6.15 -17.70 -14.45
C ALA A 381 -7.17 -18.10 -15.52
N LEU A 382 -6.72 -18.54 -16.70
CA LEU A 382 -7.57 -19.00 -17.79
C LEU A 382 -8.33 -20.30 -17.43
N LEU A 383 -7.67 -21.27 -16.79
CA LEU A 383 -8.32 -22.49 -16.31
C LEU A 383 -9.41 -22.19 -15.26
N ASN A 384 -9.14 -21.26 -14.33
CA ASN A 384 -10.14 -20.79 -13.38
C ASN A 384 -11.29 -20.01 -14.07
N LEU A 385 -11.01 -19.22 -15.11
CA LEU A 385 -12.05 -18.53 -15.90
C LEU A 385 -12.99 -19.55 -16.57
N VAL A 386 -12.44 -20.61 -17.17
CA VAL A 386 -13.23 -21.72 -17.74
C VAL A 386 -14.05 -22.43 -16.65
N TYR A 387 -13.50 -22.63 -15.45
CA TYR A 387 -14.24 -23.17 -14.31
C TYR A 387 -15.40 -22.25 -13.88
N LEU A 388 -15.18 -20.94 -13.78
CA LEU A 388 -16.20 -19.94 -13.43
C LEU A 388 -17.33 -19.89 -14.47
N LEU A 389 -16.99 -19.93 -15.76
CA LEU A 389 -17.97 -19.99 -16.85
C LEU A 389 -18.81 -21.29 -16.79
N LYS A 390 -18.19 -22.45 -16.51
CA LYS A 390 -18.90 -23.72 -16.27
C LYS A 390 -19.76 -23.67 -14.99
N LYS A 391 -19.43 -22.81 -14.02
CA LYS A 391 -20.18 -22.58 -12.79
C LYS A 391 -21.08 -21.33 -12.80
N ARG A 392 -21.38 -20.74 -13.96
CA ARG A 392 -22.18 -19.50 -14.13
C ARG A 392 -23.59 -19.45 -13.49
N LYS A 393 -24.11 -20.55 -12.94
CA LYS A 393 -25.34 -20.55 -12.11
C LYS A 393 -25.07 -20.15 -10.65
N ALA A 394 -23.82 -20.22 -10.17
CA ALA A 394 -23.45 -19.89 -8.80
C ALA A 394 -23.13 -18.39 -8.65
N TRP A 395 -23.60 -17.79 -7.55
CA TRP A 395 -23.48 -16.35 -7.28
C TRP A 395 -22.03 -15.87 -7.16
N TYR A 396 -21.13 -16.66 -6.57
CA TYR A 396 -19.70 -16.32 -6.51
C TYR A 396 -19.05 -16.32 -7.91
N SER A 397 -19.52 -17.19 -8.81
CA SER A 397 -18.99 -17.28 -10.17
C SER A 397 -19.41 -16.08 -10.99
N THR A 398 -20.69 -15.68 -10.93
CA THR A 398 -21.16 -14.47 -11.60
C THR A 398 -20.55 -13.21 -10.99
N PHE A 399 -20.34 -13.16 -9.67
CA PHE A 399 -19.64 -12.05 -9.01
C PHE A 399 -18.24 -11.84 -9.59
N ILE A 400 -17.42 -12.90 -9.67
CA ILE A 400 -16.06 -12.81 -10.23
C ILE A 400 -16.13 -12.45 -11.72
N LEU A 401 -17.02 -13.07 -12.50
CA LEU A 401 -17.13 -12.78 -13.94
C LEU A 401 -17.51 -11.31 -14.24
N PHE A 402 -18.50 -10.74 -13.54
CA PHE A 402 -18.86 -9.32 -13.69
C PHE A 402 -17.75 -8.40 -13.14
N SER A 403 -17.09 -8.79 -12.06
CA SER A 403 -15.94 -8.05 -11.52
C SER A 403 -14.78 -7.99 -12.53
N LEU A 404 -14.44 -9.13 -13.14
CA LEU A 404 -13.39 -9.21 -14.17
C LEU A 404 -13.78 -8.43 -15.42
N ALA A 405 -15.04 -8.48 -15.86
CA ALA A 405 -15.51 -7.65 -16.97
C ALA A 405 -15.29 -6.16 -16.69
N GLY A 406 -15.66 -5.67 -15.51
CA GLY A 406 -15.45 -4.26 -15.13
C GLY A 406 -13.98 -3.88 -14.90
N ILE A 407 -13.14 -4.80 -14.40
CA ILE A 407 -11.68 -4.61 -14.32
C ILE A 407 -11.08 -4.50 -15.73
N LEU A 408 -11.41 -5.44 -16.62
CA LEU A 408 -10.91 -5.48 -18.01
C LEU A 408 -11.34 -4.24 -18.80
N LEU A 409 -12.62 -3.86 -18.72
CA LEU A 409 -13.11 -2.62 -19.35
C LEU A 409 -12.39 -1.36 -18.82
N SER A 410 -11.87 -1.40 -17.59
CA SER A 410 -11.07 -0.29 -17.04
C SER A 410 -9.60 -0.30 -17.46
N VAL A 411 -9.09 -1.36 -18.09
CA VAL A 411 -7.67 -1.49 -18.43
C VAL A 411 -7.15 -0.33 -19.30
N PRO A 412 -7.85 0.12 -20.36
CA PRO A 412 -7.42 1.29 -21.14
C PRO A 412 -7.41 2.60 -20.33
N LEU A 413 -8.26 2.71 -19.30
CA LEU A 413 -8.36 3.90 -18.44
C LEU A 413 -7.44 3.85 -17.22
N ALA A 414 -6.70 2.76 -17.02
CA ALA A 414 -5.74 2.57 -15.94
C ALA A 414 -4.63 1.55 -16.34
N PRO A 415 -3.90 1.79 -17.45
CA PRO A 415 -2.97 0.81 -18.02
C PRO A 415 -1.82 0.48 -17.05
N THR A 416 -1.29 -0.73 -17.13
CA THR A 416 -0.20 -1.16 -16.24
C THR A 416 1.13 -0.46 -16.56
N ARG A 417 1.24 0.22 -17.70
CA ARG A 417 2.37 1.10 -18.04
C ARG A 417 2.49 2.33 -17.12
N ASP A 418 1.40 3.04 -16.91
CA ASP A 418 1.39 4.33 -16.18
C ASP A 418 1.82 4.19 -14.72
N VAL A 419 1.28 3.17 -14.06
CA VAL A 419 1.33 3.03 -12.61
C VAL A 419 1.88 1.68 -12.18
N GLY A 420 1.92 0.68 -13.07
CA GLY A 420 2.15 -0.72 -12.71
C GLY A 420 0.89 -1.41 -12.18
N TYR A 421 1.03 -2.69 -11.81
CA TYR A 421 -0.03 -3.47 -11.15
C TYR A 421 -0.63 -2.79 -9.90
N ARG A 422 0.09 -1.82 -9.31
CA ARG A 422 -0.36 -1.03 -8.16
C ARG A 422 -1.49 -0.04 -8.48
N SER A 423 -1.99 0.08 -9.70
CA SER A 423 -3.29 0.73 -9.93
C SER A 423 -4.42 -0.15 -9.37
N TYR A 424 -4.43 -1.44 -9.70
CA TYR A 424 -5.44 -2.44 -9.33
C TYR A 424 -5.50 -2.82 -7.83
N THR A 425 -4.89 -2.06 -6.92
CA THR A 425 -4.78 -2.36 -5.49
C THR A 425 -6.10 -2.72 -4.81
N VAL A 426 -7.17 -1.96 -5.13
CA VAL A 426 -8.50 -2.13 -4.53
C VAL A 426 -9.21 -3.39 -5.05
N THR A 427 -8.97 -3.76 -6.31
CA THR A 427 -9.58 -4.93 -6.96
C THR A 427 -8.70 -6.18 -6.91
N ASN A 428 -7.45 -6.06 -6.44
CA ASN A 428 -6.49 -7.17 -6.35
C ASN A 428 -7.03 -8.42 -5.62
N PRO A 429 -7.78 -8.35 -4.49
CA PRO A 429 -8.44 -9.52 -3.88
C PRO A 429 -9.28 -10.38 -4.85
N ILE A 430 -9.85 -9.77 -5.89
CA ILE A 430 -10.62 -10.47 -6.92
C ILE A 430 -9.69 -11.16 -7.92
N LEU A 431 -8.58 -10.50 -8.31
CA LEU A 431 -7.53 -11.07 -9.16
C LEU A 431 -6.80 -12.25 -8.48
N GLN A 432 -6.55 -12.15 -7.18
CA GLN A 432 -6.04 -13.25 -6.35
C GLN A 432 -7.05 -14.42 -6.32
N THR A 433 -8.33 -14.11 -6.09
CA THR A 433 -9.40 -15.10 -6.01
C THR A 433 -9.57 -15.84 -7.34
N LEU A 434 -9.41 -15.17 -8.48
CA LEU A 434 -9.38 -15.81 -9.80
C LEU A 434 -8.31 -16.91 -9.89
N LEU A 435 -7.15 -16.79 -9.23
CA LEU A 435 -6.11 -17.84 -9.31
C LEU A 435 -6.45 -19.12 -8.51
N ILE A 436 -7.34 -19.03 -7.52
CA ILE A 436 -7.51 -20.06 -6.46
C ILE A 436 -8.93 -20.62 -6.32
N VAL A 437 -9.94 -20.02 -6.96
CA VAL A 437 -11.35 -20.40 -6.81
C VAL A 437 -11.67 -21.84 -7.24
N SER A 438 -10.89 -22.43 -8.15
CA SER A 438 -11.06 -23.82 -8.59
C SER A 438 -10.33 -24.88 -7.72
N ILE A 439 -9.56 -24.49 -6.70
CA ILE A 439 -8.77 -25.43 -5.87
C ILE A 439 -9.62 -26.59 -5.30
N PRO A 440 -10.83 -26.38 -4.75
CA PRO A 440 -11.68 -27.49 -4.27
C PRO A 440 -12.09 -28.46 -5.39
N TRP A 441 -12.29 -27.95 -6.61
CA TRP A 441 -12.65 -28.78 -7.77
C TRP A 441 -11.47 -29.60 -8.27
N PHE A 442 -10.28 -28.99 -8.38
CA PHE A 442 -9.05 -29.70 -8.71
C PHE A 442 -8.73 -30.79 -7.67
N LYS A 443 -8.85 -30.51 -6.37
CA LYS A 443 -8.66 -31.51 -5.32
C LYS A 443 -9.58 -32.72 -5.50
N ASN A 444 -10.88 -32.50 -5.71
CA ASN A 444 -11.83 -33.59 -5.88
C ASN A 444 -11.56 -34.40 -7.15
N LYS A 445 -11.21 -33.76 -8.27
CA LYS A 445 -10.84 -34.47 -9.51
C LYS A 445 -9.52 -35.23 -9.39
N PHE A 446 -8.53 -34.68 -8.68
CA PHE A 446 -7.26 -35.34 -8.44
C PHE A 446 -7.39 -36.56 -7.51
N LEU A 447 -8.23 -36.48 -6.48
CA LEU A 447 -8.54 -37.64 -5.62
C LEU A 447 -9.22 -38.77 -6.41
N VAL A 448 -10.11 -38.46 -7.36
CA VAL A 448 -10.68 -39.47 -8.27
C VAL A 448 -9.60 -40.11 -9.14
N ILE A 449 -8.68 -39.32 -9.72
CA ILE A 449 -7.57 -39.86 -10.52
C ILE A 449 -6.67 -40.77 -9.68
N LEU A 450 -6.31 -40.37 -8.45
CA LEU A 450 -5.58 -41.24 -7.52
C LEU A 450 -6.34 -42.53 -7.19
N SER A 451 -7.66 -42.47 -7.05
CA SER A 451 -8.46 -43.68 -6.74
C SER A 451 -8.49 -44.69 -7.88
N LEU A 452 -8.37 -44.23 -9.13
CA LEU A 452 -8.23 -45.12 -10.30
C LEU A 452 -6.87 -45.84 -10.26
N PHE A 453 -5.77 -45.09 -10.12
CA PHE A 453 -4.42 -45.68 -9.99
C PHE A 453 -4.27 -46.61 -8.77
N LYS A 454 -5.06 -46.41 -7.71
CA LYS A 454 -5.05 -47.30 -6.55
C LYS A 454 -5.83 -48.60 -6.78
N LYS A 455 -6.74 -48.66 -7.77
CA LYS A 455 -7.56 -49.86 -8.04
C LYS A 455 -6.82 -50.91 -8.88
N GLU A 456 -5.95 -50.50 -9.81
CA GLU A 456 -5.20 -51.39 -10.72
C GLU A 456 -4.11 -52.25 -10.05
N LYS A 457 -3.99 -52.26 -8.70
CA LYS A 457 -2.91 -52.99 -8.01
C LYS A 457 -3.32 -53.79 -6.78
N PHE A 458 -4.61 -54.03 -6.57
CA PHE A 458 -5.11 -54.83 -5.44
C PHE A 458 -6.41 -55.61 -5.75
N GLU A 459 -6.46 -56.27 -6.91
CA GLU A 459 -7.46 -57.34 -7.16
C GLU A 459 -6.83 -58.73 -6.90
N THR A 460 -6.47 -58.94 -5.64
CA THR A 460 -6.22 -60.27 -5.05
C THR A 460 -7.07 -60.42 -3.78
N ASN A 461 -8.30 -60.91 -3.96
CA ASN A 461 -9.23 -61.42 -2.95
C ASN A 461 -9.26 -60.73 -1.57
N MET A 462 -10.19 -59.78 -1.39
CA MET A 462 -10.75 -59.42 -0.09
C MET A 462 -12.29 -59.29 -0.22
N PRO A 463 -13.11 -59.81 0.72
CA PRO A 463 -14.56 -59.84 0.57
C PRO A 463 -15.25 -58.47 0.69
N GLU A 464 -16.46 -58.37 0.15
CA GLU A 464 -17.35 -57.23 0.36
C GLU A 464 -17.86 -57.18 1.81
N TYR A 465 -17.52 -56.14 2.57
CA TYR A 465 -18.37 -55.58 3.62
C TYR A 465 -17.93 -54.16 3.97
N PHE A 466 -18.74 -53.16 3.59
CA PHE A 466 -19.24 -52.07 4.47
C PHE A 466 -19.88 -50.94 3.64
N SER A 467 -21.22 -50.90 3.65
CA SER A 467 -22.00 -49.78 3.16
C SER A 467 -22.64 -49.01 4.32
N THR A 468 -22.12 -47.85 4.68
CA THR A 468 -22.78 -46.91 5.61
C THR A 468 -22.77 -45.48 5.09
N THR A 469 -23.95 -44.94 4.86
CA THR A 469 -24.17 -43.55 4.45
C THR A 469 -24.07 -42.61 5.67
N TYR A 470 -23.16 -41.63 5.63
CA TYR A 470 -23.17 -40.54 6.61
C TYR A 470 -24.24 -39.49 6.25
N SER A 471 -25.28 -39.40 7.08
CA SER A 471 -26.21 -38.28 7.07
C SER A 471 -25.56 -37.02 7.67
N TYR A 472 -25.83 -35.86 7.08
CA TYR A 472 -25.43 -34.56 7.61
C TYR A 472 -26.63 -33.89 8.30
N SER A 473 -26.98 -34.39 9.49
CA SER A 473 -28.11 -33.90 10.29
C SER A 473 -27.65 -33.31 11.62
N ASN A 474 -28.14 -32.12 11.94
CA ASN A 474 -28.09 -31.42 13.22
C ASN A 474 -26.68 -31.17 13.83
N VAL A 475 -26.19 -29.94 13.61
CA VAL A 475 -25.24 -29.26 14.52
C VAL A 475 -25.94 -27.98 15.00
N ASP A 476 -26.03 -27.77 16.30
CA ASP A 476 -26.92 -26.76 16.88
C ASP A 476 -26.57 -25.30 16.53
N ASN A 477 -27.61 -24.56 16.15
CA ASN A 477 -27.52 -23.17 15.71
C ASN A 477 -27.49 -22.17 16.88
N SER A 478 -26.47 -22.23 17.76
CA SER A 478 -26.40 -21.30 18.90
C SER A 478 -25.00 -20.90 19.39
N ILE A 479 -24.06 -20.51 18.50
CA ILE A 479 -22.97 -19.52 18.79
C ILE A 479 -22.43 -18.93 17.46
N TYR A 480 -23.11 -17.92 16.90
CA TYR A 480 -22.64 -17.16 15.72
C TYR A 480 -22.60 -15.63 15.92
N ILE A 481 -22.83 -15.15 17.15
CA ILE A 481 -22.99 -13.73 17.48
C ILE A 481 -21.73 -12.90 17.17
N PHE A 482 -20.53 -13.47 17.26
CA PHE A 482 -19.26 -12.82 16.94
C PHE A 482 -18.57 -13.46 15.73
N SER A 483 -19.25 -13.42 14.58
CA SER A 483 -18.64 -13.65 13.27
C SER A 483 -17.51 -12.64 12.99
N PRO A 484 -16.46 -13.00 12.22
CA PRO A 484 -15.44 -12.03 11.74
C PRO A 484 -16.04 -10.78 11.07
N MET A 485 -17.25 -10.90 10.52
CA MET A 485 -18.02 -9.76 10.00
C MET A 485 -18.36 -8.70 11.04
N PHE A 486 -18.53 -9.06 12.31
CA PHE A 486 -18.77 -8.09 13.37
C PHE A 486 -17.53 -7.24 13.58
N PHE A 487 -16.34 -7.85 13.57
CA PHE A 487 -15.09 -7.12 13.56
C PHE A 487 -14.94 -6.25 12.30
N GLY A 488 -15.19 -6.79 11.11
CA GLY A 488 -15.18 -6.00 9.87
C GLY A 488 -16.14 -4.81 9.92
N LYS A 489 -17.34 -5.01 10.46
CA LYS A 489 -18.34 -3.95 10.67
C LYS A 489 -17.89 -2.91 11.70
N ILE A 490 -17.20 -3.30 12.78
CA ILE A 490 -16.57 -2.36 13.70
C ILE A 490 -15.44 -1.59 13.01
N LEU A 491 -14.53 -2.24 12.28
CA LEU A 491 -13.44 -1.56 11.61
C LEU A 491 -13.94 -0.59 10.54
N LEU A 492 -14.97 -0.97 9.76
CA LEU A 492 -15.60 -0.06 8.81
C LEU A 492 -16.43 1.03 9.50
N LEU A 493 -17.12 0.74 10.61
CA LEU A 493 -17.82 1.76 11.40
C LEU A 493 -16.86 2.76 12.04
N LEU A 494 -15.68 2.31 12.48
CA LEU A 494 -14.61 3.18 12.95
C LEU A 494 -14.07 4.03 11.79
N LEU A 495 -13.74 3.44 10.64
CA LEU A 495 -13.34 4.20 9.45
C LEU A 495 -14.41 5.23 9.03
N ILE A 496 -15.70 4.86 9.12
CA ILE A 496 -16.84 5.75 8.92
C ILE A 496 -16.81 6.87 9.98
N CYS A 497 -16.92 6.59 11.29
CA CYS A 497 -16.93 7.62 12.32
C CYS A 497 -15.69 8.52 12.29
N PHE A 498 -14.52 7.97 11.97
CA PHE A 498 -13.32 8.76 11.71
C PHE A 498 -13.47 9.66 10.47
N THR A 499 -13.98 9.15 9.33
CA THR A 499 -14.24 9.98 8.13
C THR A 499 -15.28 11.07 8.36
N PHE A 500 -16.37 10.78 9.08
CA PHE A 500 -17.57 11.62 9.14
C PHE A 500 -17.65 12.54 10.36
N VAL A 501 -17.11 12.13 11.51
CA VAL A 501 -17.27 12.85 12.79
C VAL A 501 -15.98 13.54 13.18
N PHE A 502 -14.85 12.83 13.12
CA PHE A 502 -13.56 13.32 13.62
C PHE A 502 -12.99 14.58 12.94
N PRO A 503 -13.22 14.89 11.63
CA PRO A 503 -12.68 16.11 11.01
C PRO A 503 -13.22 17.41 11.64
N PHE A 504 -14.37 17.33 12.30
CA PHE A 504 -15.01 18.48 12.95
C PHE A 504 -14.49 18.74 14.38
N PHE A 505 -13.65 17.85 14.93
CA PHE A 505 -13.10 17.95 16.30
C PHE A 505 -11.57 18.09 16.35
N LEU A 506 -10.88 18.13 15.21
CA LEU A 506 -9.42 18.29 15.13
C LEU A 506 -8.99 19.75 15.38
N TYR A 507 -8.67 20.08 16.63
CA TYR A 507 -8.09 21.39 16.99
C TYR A 507 -7.01 21.27 18.08
N PRO A 508 -5.76 20.88 17.73
CA PRO A 508 -4.67 20.82 18.69
C PRO A 508 -4.12 22.22 19.01
N LYS A 509 -4.17 22.62 20.29
CA LYS A 509 -3.41 23.77 20.82
C LYS A 509 -2.30 23.27 21.73
N GLU A 510 -1.06 23.28 21.26
CA GLU A 510 0.11 23.18 22.13
C GLU A 510 1.32 23.89 21.50
N LYS A 511 2.21 24.45 22.33
CA LYS A 511 3.40 25.20 21.90
C LYS A 511 4.66 24.43 22.25
N ILE A 512 5.47 24.10 21.25
CA ILE A 512 6.85 23.66 21.46
C ILE A 512 7.70 24.89 21.75
N SER A 513 8.41 24.91 22.89
CA SER A 513 9.34 25.99 23.24
C SER A 513 10.73 25.80 22.61
N TYR A 514 11.48 26.89 22.53
CA TYR A 514 12.84 26.96 22.00
C TYR A 514 13.65 27.85 22.96
N ASP A 515 14.83 27.38 23.35
CA ASP A 515 15.70 28.03 24.34
C ASP A 515 16.99 28.52 23.64
N PRO A 516 17.10 29.82 23.30
CA PRO A 516 18.28 30.37 22.63
C PRO A 516 19.45 30.63 23.58
N SER A 517 19.30 30.47 24.91
CA SER A 517 20.25 30.97 25.92
C SER A 517 21.64 30.29 25.96
N LYS A 518 21.92 29.35 25.05
CA LYS A 518 23.10 28.46 25.08
C LYS A 518 24.10 28.73 23.96
N LEU A 519 23.91 29.81 23.22
CA LEU A 519 24.82 30.29 22.18
C LEU A 519 25.40 31.65 22.58
N ASN A 520 26.68 31.65 22.97
CA ASN A 520 27.44 32.88 23.20
C ASN A 520 27.85 33.48 21.84
N CYS A 521 26.89 34.05 21.12
CA CYS A 521 27.16 34.86 19.93
C CYS A 521 27.64 36.26 20.35
N ASN A 522 28.49 36.87 19.51
CA ASN A 522 28.89 38.27 19.70
C ASN A 522 27.68 39.21 19.52
N SER A 523 27.81 40.47 19.94
CA SER A 523 26.72 41.47 19.93
C SER A 523 26.19 41.83 18.53
N ASP A 524 26.91 41.45 17.48
CA ASP A 524 26.57 41.59 16.05
C ASP A 524 26.04 40.29 15.41
N GLN A 525 25.90 39.19 16.17
CA GLN A 525 25.74 37.84 15.63
C GLN A 525 24.45 37.08 16.01
N VAL A 526 23.82 36.57 14.95
CA VAL A 526 22.59 35.76 14.88
C VAL A 526 22.65 34.31 15.40
N PRO A 527 22.11 33.88 16.57
CA PRO A 527 22.02 32.44 16.89
C PRO A 527 21.06 31.68 15.94
N ILE A 528 21.62 30.83 15.08
CA ILE A 528 20.92 30.03 14.06
C ILE A 528 21.12 28.53 14.34
N GLY A 529 20.07 27.70 14.25
CA GLY A 529 20.17 26.26 14.55
C GLY A 529 19.18 25.32 13.86
N PHE A 530 19.68 24.34 13.10
CA PHE A 530 18.86 23.37 12.36
C PHE A 530 19.46 21.95 12.33
N TRP A 531 18.62 20.94 12.12
CA TRP A 531 19.03 19.53 12.06
C TRP A 531 19.38 19.10 10.64
N THR A 532 20.53 18.45 10.44
CA THR A 532 20.94 17.88 9.15
C THR A 532 21.25 16.38 9.28
N ASN A 533 21.06 15.63 8.19
CA ASN A 533 21.48 14.23 8.09
C ASN A 533 22.62 14.09 7.07
N PHE A 534 23.45 13.06 7.20
CA PHE A 534 24.52 12.82 6.22
C PHE A 534 23.94 12.51 4.83
N ASN A 535 24.63 12.97 3.77
CA ASN A 535 24.13 13.03 2.39
C ASN A 535 22.83 13.85 2.17
N SER A 536 22.54 14.83 3.04
CA SER A 536 21.54 15.88 2.73
C SER A 536 22.14 16.93 1.80
N TRP A 537 21.46 17.24 0.70
CA TRP A 537 21.84 18.29 -0.24
C TRP A 537 20.96 19.53 0.02
N ILE A 538 21.56 20.70 0.24
CA ILE A 538 20.83 21.96 0.43
C ILE A 538 20.68 22.63 -0.94
N HIS A 539 19.48 22.58 -1.51
CA HIS A 539 19.18 23.37 -2.71
C HIS A 539 18.77 24.79 -2.30
N ILE A 540 19.56 25.78 -2.69
CA ILE A 540 19.25 27.19 -2.42
C ILE A 540 18.11 27.61 -3.38
N VAL A 541 16.96 27.96 -2.80
CA VAL A 541 15.85 28.60 -3.51
C VAL A 541 15.89 30.10 -3.18
N PRO A 542 15.79 31.01 -4.16
CA PRO A 542 15.75 32.44 -3.88
C PRO A 542 14.56 32.79 -2.94
N GLU A 543 14.77 33.80 -2.10
CA GLU A 543 13.90 34.24 -1.00
C GLU A 543 12.39 34.32 -1.28
N ASN A 544 11.99 34.48 -2.54
CA ASN A 544 10.64 34.83 -2.96
C ASN A 544 9.59 33.71 -2.78
N SER A 545 9.98 32.55 -2.27
CA SER A 545 9.24 31.29 -2.51
C SER A 545 8.76 30.53 -1.27
N ILE A 546 9.20 30.86 -0.04
CA ILE A 546 9.01 29.99 1.15
C ILE A 546 7.78 30.36 2.01
N PRO A 547 6.85 29.42 2.32
CA PRO A 547 5.81 29.58 3.34
C PRO A 547 6.26 29.11 4.75
N ASN A 548 5.72 29.70 5.81
CA ASN A 548 6.19 29.50 7.20
C ASN A 548 5.59 28.28 7.94
N GLY A 549 6.45 27.51 8.66
CA GLY A 549 6.09 26.89 9.96
C GLY A 549 6.11 25.36 10.11
N ILE A 550 7.28 24.73 10.31
CA ILE A 550 7.46 23.29 10.65
C ILE A 550 8.67 23.08 11.60
N LYS A 551 8.60 22.15 12.58
CA LYS A 551 9.75 21.63 13.40
C LYS A 551 9.52 20.15 13.81
N ILE A 552 10.60 19.39 14.10
CA ILE A 552 10.62 17.92 14.38
C ILE A 552 11.70 17.57 15.46
N PRO A 553 11.58 16.52 16.33
CA PRO A 553 12.48 16.29 17.48
C PRO A 553 13.19 14.90 17.65
N TYR A 554 14.18 14.87 18.57
CA TYR A 554 14.82 13.73 19.31
C TYR A 554 15.88 12.78 18.69
N ILE A 555 17.05 12.70 19.36
CA ILE A 555 17.89 11.49 19.63
C ILE A 555 18.90 11.83 20.77
N THR A 556 19.48 10.83 21.48
CA THR A 556 20.22 11.01 22.76
C THR A 556 21.76 10.87 22.71
N LYS A 557 22.42 11.35 23.77
CA LYS A 557 23.85 11.73 23.89
C LYS A 557 24.89 10.61 23.71
N GLU A 558 24.64 9.40 24.22
CA GLU A 558 25.71 8.39 24.39
C GLU A 558 26.27 7.83 23.08
N LYS A 559 25.46 7.77 22.01
CA LYS A 559 25.91 7.33 20.68
C LYS A 559 26.86 8.30 19.98
N LEU A 560 27.03 9.52 20.49
CA LEU A 560 27.86 10.55 19.86
C LEU A 560 29.36 10.37 20.17
N LEU A 561 29.68 9.85 21.36
CA LEU A 561 31.05 9.82 21.89
C LEU A 561 31.95 8.81 21.18
N THR A 562 31.42 7.63 20.83
CA THR A 562 32.16 6.52 20.17
C THR A 562 32.59 6.81 18.72
N LEU A 563 32.32 8.02 18.20
CA LEU A 563 32.50 8.39 16.80
C LEU A 563 33.51 9.52 16.58
N ILE A 564 34.21 9.99 17.62
CA ILE A 564 35.08 11.18 17.58
C ILE A 564 36.57 10.82 17.65
N GLU A 565 36.96 9.74 18.32
CA GLU A 565 38.37 9.46 18.68
C GLU A 565 39.31 9.11 17.51
N ASN A 566 38.80 8.74 16.33
CA ASN A 566 39.59 7.91 15.39
C ASN A 566 40.46 8.63 14.34
N TYR A 567 40.11 9.80 13.79
CA TYR A 567 40.84 10.38 12.64
C TYR A 567 40.84 11.91 12.55
N GLY A 568 41.96 12.50 12.10
CA GLY A 568 42.10 13.92 11.80
C GLY A 568 43.25 14.27 10.84
N TYR A 569 43.45 15.58 10.66
CA TYR A 569 44.55 16.33 10.01
C TYR A 569 44.61 16.60 8.48
N HIS A 570 44.90 17.90 8.21
CA HIS A 570 45.67 18.57 7.12
C HIS A 570 45.18 18.72 5.65
N ASN A 571 44.94 20.00 5.27
CA ASN A 571 45.56 20.82 4.18
C ASN A 571 45.80 20.22 2.76
N SER A 572 45.66 20.95 1.64
CA SER A 572 45.64 22.43 1.41
C SER A 572 45.17 22.87 -0.01
N ASN A 573 44.81 24.17 -0.12
CA ASN A 573 44.91 25.11 -1.28
C ASN A 573 44.25 24.82 -2.67
N GLY A 574 43.59 25.85 -3.24
CA GLY A 574 43.15 25.95 -4.65
C GLY A 574 42.04 26.99 -4.88
N TYR A 575 42.00 27.68 -6.02
CA TYR A 575 41.05 28.79 -6.32
C TYR A 575 40.50 28.75 -7.77
N ASP A 576 39.49 29.60 -8.01
CA ASP A 576 39.02 30.18 -9.29
C ASP A 576 38.03 29.46 -10.27
N SER A 577 36.86 30.10 -10.37
CA SER A 577 36.16 30.52 -11.62
C SER A 577 35.01 29.68 -12.24
N ILE A 578 34.13 30.43 -12.93
CA ILE A 578 33.07 30.06 -13.90
C ILE A 578 31.87 29.23 -13.39
N VAL A 579 30.70 29.87 -13.32
CA VAL A 579 29.40 29.24 -13.67
C VAL A 579 28.54 30.26 -14.42
N ASP A 580 28.29 29.99 -15.70
CA ASP A 580 27.21 30.58 -16.49
C ASP A 580 26.35 29.44 -17.04
N ASN A 581 25.05 29.69 -17.28
CA ASN A 581 24.10 28.77 -17.92
C ASN A 581 23.99 27.33 -17.37
N ILE A 582 23.15 27.12 -16.34
CA ILE A 582 22.47 25.83 -16.14
C ILE A 582 20.96 26.07 -15.97
N ASN A 583 20.16 25.48 -16.86
CA ASN A 583 18.71 25.54 -16.81
C ASN A 583 18.17 24.31 -16.04
N LEU A 584 17.56 24.51 -14.87
CA LEU A 584 17.16 23.43 -13.96
C LEU A 584 15.63 23.29 -13.86
N GLY A 585 15.14 22.08 -14.14
CA GLY A 585 13.71 21.74 -14.07
C GLY A 585 13.16 21.61 -12.63
N ASN A 586 11.87 21.85 -12.47
CA ASN A 586 11.21 21.99 -11.18
C ASN A 586 11.15 20.71 -10.33
N SER A 587 11.63 20.78 -9.08
CA SER A 587 11.28 19.88 -7.97
C SER A 587 11.62 20.57 -6.64
N PHE A 588 10.69 20.62 -5.67
CA PHE A 588 10.82 21.45 -4.46
C PHE A 588 10.92 20.64 -3.15
N GLY A 589 11.62 21.20 -2.16
CA GLY A 589 11.64 20.77 -0.76
C GLY A 589 11.93 21.96 0.16
N TRP A 590 11.41 21.95 1.40
CA TRP A 590 11.42 23.12 2.30
C TRP A 590 12.06 22.84 3.66
N ILE A 591 12.77 23.83 4.19
CA ILE A 591 13.22 23.93 5.59
C ILE A 591 12.97 25.38 6.07
N PRO A 592 12.21 25.62 7.15
CA PRO A 592 11.95 26.96 7.67
C PRO A 592 12.89 27.34 8.84
N TYR A 593 13.14 28.65 9.01
CA TYR A 593 13.84 29.21 10.17
C TYR A 593 13.07 30.40 10.79
N ASN A 594 13.40 30.79 12.02
CA ASN A 594 12.90 32.00 12.69
C ASN A 594 13.90 32.49 13.74
N TYR A 595 14.07 33.81 13.86
CA TYR A 595 14.95 34.49 14.82
C TYR A 595 14.13 35.39 15.79
N PHE A 596 14.76 35.96 16.83
CA PHE A 596 14.10 36.73 17.90
C PHE A 596 14.95 37.94 18.36
N ASP A 597 14.44 39.16 18.15
CA ASP A 597 15.04 40.43 18.61
C ASP A 597 14.40 40.86 19.96
N PRO A 598 15.18 41.27 20.98
CA PRO A 598 14.63 41.72 22.26
C PRO A 598 13.81 43.02 22.22
N ASN A 599 14.10 43.95 21.31
CA ASN A 599 13.74 45.37 21.45
C ASN A 599 12.72 45.91 20.41
N ASN A 600 11.67 45.11 20.19
CA ASN A 600 10.37 45.52 19.65
C ASN A 600 10.26 45.80 18.13
N SER A 601 9.07 45.55 17.58
CA SER A 601 8.68 45.54 16.15
C SER A 601 9.35 44.43 15.28
N TYR A 602 8.57 43.40 14.96
CA TYR A 602 8.99 42.35 14.02
C TYR A 602 9.09 42.91 12.59
N LYS A 603 10.28 42.85 11.98
CA LYS A 603 10.47 42.99 10.53
C LYS A 603 11.10 41.74 9.94
N THR A 604 10.35 41.03 9.10
CA THR A 604 10.87 39.92 8.31
C THR A 604 11.72 40.44 7.16
N SER A 605 13.02 40.62 7.38
CA SER A 605 13.97 40.49 6.28
C SER A 605 14.02 39.03 5.87
N ARG A 606 13.80 38.78 4.58
CA ARG A 606 14.19 37.52 3.95
C ARG A 606 15.70 37.62 3.72
N ASN A 607 16.44 36.54 3.96
CA ASN A 607 17.90 36.52 3.83
C ASN A 607 18.34 35.23 3.11
N ILE A 608 19.09 35.35 2.00
CA ILE A 608 19.82 34.23 1.40
C ILE A 608 21.02 33.88 2.32
N ILE A 609 21.00 32.70 2.91
CA ILE A 609 22.17 32.15 3.63
C ILE A 609 23.08 31.45 2.62
N LEU A 610 24.18 32.10 2.26
CA LEU A 610 25.22 31.52 1.40
C LEU A 610 26.19 30.69 2.25
N VAL A 611 25.80 29.43 2.52
CA VAL A 611 26.69 28.47 3.17
C VAL A 611 27.72 27.97 2.16
N ASN A 612 29.00 28.23 2.42
CA ASN A 612 30.08 27.61 1.65
C ASN A 612 30.09 26.10 1.93
N THR A 613 29.76 25.30 0.91
CA THR A 613 29.59 23.84 1.01
C THR A 613 30.85 23.10 1.43
N ASN A 614 32.02 23.71 1.29
CA ASN A 614 33.30 23.14 1.73
C ASN A 614 33.42 23.08 3.26
N ALA A 615 32.47 23.67 4.00
CA ALA A 615 32.38 23.64 5.45
C ALA A 615 31.08 22.95 5.92
N LEU A 616 30.92 21.65 5.63
CA LEU A 616 29.92 20.78 6.27
C LEU A 616 30.53 19.41 6.65
N PRO A 617 30.13 18.79 7.78
CA PRO A 617 30.79 17.60 8.31
C PRO A 617 30.08 16.33 7.81
N SER A 618 30.82 15.23 7.63
CA SER A 618 30.27 14.00 7.03
C SER A 618 29.46 13.11 8.00
N LYS A 619 28.72 13.72 8.94
CA LYS A 619 27.81 13.05 9.91
C LYS A 619 26.58 13.93 10.23
N SER A 620 25.48 13.27 10.63
CA SER A 620 24.21 13.90 11.00
C SER A 620 24.23 14.56 12.39
N GLY A 621 23.58 15.71 12.56
CA GLY A 621 23.44 16.36 13.87
C GLY A 621 22.61 17.65 13.85
N PHE A 622 22.40 18.23 15.03
CA PHE A 622 21.86 19.59 15.18
C PHE A 622 23.01 20.59 15.08
N ILE A 623 23.08 21.32 13.96
CA ILE A 623 24.12 22.33 13.73
C ILE A 623 23.59 23.65 14.27
N GLN A 624 24.32 24.25 15.20
CA GLN A 624 24.08 25.59 15.72
C GLN A 624 25.30 26.47 15.45
N PHE A 625 25.08 27.71 15.00
CA PHE A 625 26.14 28.68 14.71
C PHE A 625 25.65 30.12 14.92
N CYS A 626 26.61 31.04 15.00
CA CYS A 626 26.39 32.48 15.13
C CYS A 626 26.65 33.13 13.76
N GLY A 627 25.60 33.66 13.11
CA GLY A 627 25.68 34.28 11.79
C GLY A 627 25.71 35.81 11.86
N THR A 628 26.78 36.45 11.39
CA THR A 628 26.90 37.92 11.40
C THR A 628 25.92 38.57 10.41
N ARG A 629 25.30 39.69 10.81
CA ARG A 629 24.27 40.40 10.03
C ARG A 629 24.90 41.52 9.16
N ILE A 630 25.11 41.27 7.86
CA ILE A 630 25.67 42.27 6.93
C ILE A 630 24.55 43.00 6.19
N GLU A 631 24.27 44.25 6.58
CA GLU A 631 23.28 45.09 5.89
C GLU A 631 23.89 45.83 4.68
N TYR A 632 23.33 45.59 3.49
CA TYR A 632 23.63 46.42 2.32
C TYR A 632 22.71 47.65 2.27
N VAL A 633 23.33 48.83 2.26
CA VAL A 633 22.63 50.10 1.98
C VAL A 633 22.56 50.28 0.47
N GLN A 634 21.33 50.17 -0.08
CA GLN A 634 20.99 50.66 -1.41
C GLN A 634 19.93 51.75 -1.28
N GLU A 635 20.06 52.81 -2.08
CA GLU A 635 19.12 53.92 -2.05
C GLU A 635 17.80 53.54 -2.72
N LYS A 636 16.74 53.42 -1.90
CA LYS A 636 15.33 53.03 -2.20
C LYS A 636 15.02 51.53 -1.92
N PRO A 637 13.77 51.22 -1.52
CA PRO A 637 13.60 50.57 -0.21
C PRO A 637 13.38 49.04 -0.24
N ILE A 638 14.39 48.27 -0.64
CA ILE A 638 14.52 46.86 -0.22
C ILE A 638 15.99 46.58 0.15
N SER A 639 16.33 46.70 1.43
CA SER A 639 17.61 46.18 1.92
C SER A 639 17.60 44.65 1.91
N ARG A 640 18.70 44.04 1.46
CA ARG A 640 18.96 42.61 1.56
C ARG A 640 20.12 42.39 2.53
N THR A 641 20.01 41.38 3.38
CA THR A 641 21.07 41.03 4.33
C THR A 641 21.76 39.75 3.87
N ILE A 642 23.08 39.77 3.80
CA ILE A 642 23.89 38.57 3.50
C ILE A 642 24.46 38.04 4.82
N ILE A 643 24.45 36.71 4.99
CA ILE A 643 25.00 36.03 6.16
C ILE A 643 26.01 34.98 5.68
N THR A 644 27.24 35.09 6.18
CA THR A 644 28.37 34.19 5.89
C THR A 644 28.73 33.32 7.11
N ALA A 645 29.32 32.15 6.88
CA ALA A 645 29.64 31.17 7.92
C ALA A 645 31.06 30.59 7.76
N SER A 646 31.65 30.06 8.84
CA SER A 646 33.04 29.57 8.89
C SER A 646 33.23 28.29 9.74
N ASN A 647 34.25 27.49 9.37
CA ASN A 647 34.87 26.35 10.10
C ASN A 647 34.07 25.05 10.35
N LEU A 648 34.27 23.99 9.55
CA LEU A 648 33.78 22.60 9.78
C LEU A 648 34.72 21.50 9.17
N VAL A 649 34.63 20.22 9.61
CA VAL A 649 35.64 19.13 9.32
C VAL A 649 35.03 17.68 9.29
N HIS A 650 35.45 16.76 8.40
CA HIS A 650 35.35 15.26 8.55
C HIS A 650 36.10 14.40 7.46
N THR A 651 36.27 13.06 7.64
CA THR A 651 36.98 12.08 6.76
C THR A 651 36.24 10.72 6.49
N ASN A 652 36.68 9.86 5.52
CA ASN A 652 35.87 8.73 4.94
C ASN A 652 36.61 7.56 4.18
N THR A 653 35.93 6.43 3.82
CA THR A 653 36.31 5.28 2.90
C THR A 653 35.13 4.27 2.73
N GLY A 654 35.04 3.16 1.93
CA GLY A 654 35.84 2.39 0.92
C GLY A 654 35.06 1.11 0.43
N THR A 655 35.41 0.38 -0.68
CA THR A 655 34.58 -0.74 -1.30
C THR A 655 35.33 -1.86 -2.11
N VAL A 656 34.67 -3.01 -2.45
CA VAL A 656 35.14 -4.15 -3.32
C VAL A 656 33.95 -4.91 -4.01
N GLU A 657 34.15 -5.57 -5.19
CA GLU A 657 33.16 -6.38 -5.96
C GLU A 657 33.54 -7.88 -6.17
N ILE A 658 32.58 -8.76 -6.57
CA ILE A 658 32.79 -10.19 -6.96
C ILE A 658 31.81 -10.66 -8.08
N LEU A 659 32.24 -11.59 -8.95
CA LEU A 659 31.53 -12.16 -10.11
C LEU A 659 30.74 -13.49 -9.87
N SER A 660 30.13 -14.03 -10.94
CA SER A 660 29.18 -15.18 -10.99
C SER A 660 29.77 -16.40 -11.76
N PRO A 661 29.04 -17.43 -12.31
CA PRO A 661 27.65 -17.91 -12.16
C PRO A 661 27.47 -19.47 -12.07
N GLN A 662 26.27 -19.97 -11.70
CA GLN A 662 25.74 -21.30 -12.13
C GLN A 662 24.19 -21.29 -12.22
N LEU A 663 23.58 -22.03 -13.17
CA LEU A 663 22.11 -21.97 -13.41
C LEU A 663 21.40 -23.25 -13.92
N SER A 664 22.11 -24.34 -14.24
CA SER A 664 21.53 -25.55 -14.85
C SER A 664 20.57 -26.34 -13.93
N ASN A 665 20.89 -26.43 -12.63
CA ASN A 665 20.26 -27.40 -11.71
C ASN A 665 18.78 -27.10 -11.32
N ILE A 666 18.26 -25.92 -11.64
CA ILE A 666 16.98 -25.42 -11.07
C ILE A 666 15.74 -26.08 -11.72
N ILE A 667 15.82 -26.46 -12.99
CA ILE A 667 14.65 -26.97 -13.74
C ILE A 667 14.23 -28.36 -13.23
N TYR A 668 15.19 -29.26 -12.98
CA TYR A 668 14.93 -30.64 -12.54
C TYR A 668 14.33 -30.72 -11.12
N ILE A 669 14.75 -29.82 -10.23
CA ILE A 669 14.29 -29.77 -8.83
C ILE A 669 12.82 -29.30 -8.76
N THR A 670 12.42 -28.39 -9.65
CA THR A 670 11.10 -27.74 -9.59
C THR A 670 9.95 -28.71 -9.90
N LEU A 671 10.13 -29.63 -10.85
CA LEU A 671 9.11 -30.64 -11.19
C LEU A 671 8.92 -31.67 -10.06
N SER A 672 10.04 -32.12 -9.49
CA SER A 672 10.10 -33.15 -8.46
C SER A 672 9.39 -32.74 -7.15
N LEU A 673 9.50 -31.47 -6.76
CA LEU A 673 8.89 -30.97 -5.51
C LEU A 673 7.37 -30.80 -5.58
N PHE A 674 6.79 -30.58 -6.76
CA PHE A 674 5.33 -30.47 -6.92
C PHE A 674 4.63 -31.81 -6.63
N LEU A 675 5.23 -32.92 -7.07
CA LEU A 675 4.78 -34.28 -6.76
C LEU A 675 4.87 -34.59 -5.25
N ALA A 676 5.95 -34.18 -4.58
CA ALA A 676 6.18 -34.47 -3.16
C ALA A 676 5.08 -33.93 -2.23
N LEU A 677 4.66 -32.66 -2.42
CA LEU A 677 3.61 -32.03 -1.61
C LEU A 677 2.25 -32.75 -1.73
N ILE A 678 1.94 -33.20 -2.94
CA ILE A 678 0.70 -33.91 -3.27
C ILE A 678 0.69 -35.30 -2.62
N LEU A 679 1.83 -36.00 -2.64
CA LEU A 679 2.00 -37.29 -1.97
C LEU A 679 1.87 -37.16 -0.45
N ILE A 680 2.38 -36.09 0.16
CA ILE A 680 2.26 -35.85 1.61
C ILE A 680 0.79 -35.66 2.05
N GLU A 681 -0.04 -34.90 1.32
CA GLU A 681 -1.47 -34.80 1.68
C GLU A 681 -2.21 -36.13 1.45
N SER A 682 -1.85 -36.91 0.42
CA SER A 682 -2.40 -38.26 0.19
C SER A 682 -2.04 -39.24 1.32
N PHE A 683 -0.79 -39.22 1.78
CA PHE A 683 -0.28 -40.03 2.89
C PHE A 683 -0.96 -39.68 4.22
N LEU A 684 -1.10 -38.39 4.54
CA LEU A 684 -1.79 -37.94 5.75
C LEU A 684 -3.29 -38.28 5.76
N ASN A 685 -3.95 -38.34 4.60
CA ASN A 685 -5.32 -38.86 4.50
C ASN A 685 -5.36 -40.39 4.65
N SER A 686 -4.36 -41.10 4.12
CA SER A 686 -4.25 -42.57 4.23
C SER A 686 -4.02 -43.03 5.68
N ILE A 687 -3.18 -42.33 6.45
CA ILE A 687 -3.02 -42.53 7.90
C ILE A 687 -4.35 -42.33 8.64
N LYS A 688 -5.23 -41.47 8.14
CA LYS A 688 -6.55 -41.22 8.75
C LYS A 688 -7.57 -42.33 8.45
N ILE A 689 -7.37 -43.09 7.37
CA ILE A 689 -8.15 -44.29 7.03
C ILE A 689 -7.61 -45.51 7.78
N LEU A 690 -6.30 -45.58 8.05
CA LEU A 690 -5.67 -46.59 8.92
C LEU A 690 -5.91 -46.36 10.43
N ARG A 691 -6.88 -45.51 10.80
CA ARG A 691 -7.23 -45.16 12.18
C ARG A 691 -8.75 -45.20 12.44
N THR A 692 -9.49 -45.81 11.51
CA THR A 692 -10.95 -45.99 11.49
C THR A 692 -11.24 -47.38 10.97
#